data_AF-A0A955WYL1-F1
#
_entry.id   AF-A0A955WYL1-F1
#
_cell.length_a   1.000
_cell.length_b   1.000
_cell.length_c   1.000
_cell.angle_alpha   90.00
_cell.angle_beta   90.00
_cell.angle_gamma   90.00
#
_symmetry.space_group_name_H-M   'P 1'
#
loop_
_entity.id
_entity.type
_entity.pdbx_description
1 polymer ?
#
loop_
_entity_poly.entity_id
_entity_poly.type
_entity_poly.pdbx_seq_one_letter_code
_entity_poly.pdbx_strand_id
1 'polypeptide(L)'
;IASASAPTVRLVRPQGVRETTQGEVVDVEVEARAAPGRDVVQVVLLLDGQAVAADDGPPWALQVTVPQDAATGSDLRLVAQAIDDTGDTAVSDAALLRVLNEAPQARFTAIPFGPRDVRVDARGVTDDYTPVEALQVRFDFEDDGAWDTEWAVEKVAEHQYPAEGQYTLRMQVRDGIGQVSEAVRAVSFQDQRVAFGDIESEFWTGSVTVTGTVRVLPGHTLTIGEGTLIQVVQVDQNGDGVGEYGLDVDGQLVVQGTAEAPVVFQEFGDDPSAGAWRGIVLRGDQASSLTHVEIAHANRAVQIQDGSSVQHAVIRQARDAGVFLSGSARDNVIEDVAMSDLGRYGLWLAGAQGTQAADVTVDGCGQAGLQMDASSTLTLERGAFRGCGRCGGMLTSATATFSEVHFDGNTECGLFAQGGQVNATDGSMRANGAEGFFALEAVAGSVERHQIVDNGREGVRLQVRNNNNPTVAVRRSNIHGNGGQGSTTYAYVNPALAVSDSLNDGRVSTSGTWRAPDGGRILAAQVSFSEGGPLRNNGYLRDVRGVTLRSFSRDANEWVPLGDGQEGLQVAAERNTNVGQAPTMRVLALLYRADNGGVRQITVGHLGAASDARDNYLGDFPLVLDDVQFSQPSRLDFQGFMGVPFADDWAFGPYMGRAITEPTVWRGTVWLTGDVSVDVGASLQIEAGTTVRVAPIDQDGDGVGEYTLTARGALVLDGTADAPVRFVPDVPSDIDGRAWQGIDVYGPDSRLSHTQVVGAEVGLDARGAGFLAADLTVRDGHIGLVANGGEPRFERLRSLANTVDGVRLLAPATVAGAVIQGNGERGVWIDSASTLEDATVTDSGTRGVDVTALGAALHFCDISGSGEDGVVVTGLASVVLTDSDIQANGGAGVWFQATGSNLEPSGTVNRCNLFGNAPAGGPGANGMGSASANTSANDVLNDGRVTESGTYVAPGPIERAQVRFSEGGPLRNTGGLRR
;
A
#
# COMPACT_ATOMS: atom_id res chain seq x y z
N ILE A 1 -46.33 37.21 88.55
CA ILE A 1 -46.46 37.69 87.16
C ILE A 1 -45.07 38.11 86.69
N ALA A 2 -44.43 37.25 85.90
CA ALA A 2 -43.27 37.54 85.05
C ALA A 2 -43.36 36.50 83.90
N SER A 3 -43.23 36.98 82.68
CA SER A 3 -43.85 36.47 81.45
C SER A 3 -43.49 35.03 81.05
N ALA A 4 -44.49 34.24 80.67
CA ALA A 4 -44.30 33.10 79.78
C ALA A 4 -43.66 33.63 78.49
N SER A 5 -42.41 33.24 78.23
CA SER A 5 -41.76 33.52 76.96
C SER A 5 -42.15 32.43 75.98
N ALA A 6 -42.80 32.80 74.87
CA ALA A 6 -43.02 31.92 73.73
C ALA A 6 -41.68 31.31 73.22
N PRO A 7 -41.71 30.19 72.49
CA PRO A 7 -40.52 29.68 71.81
C PRO A 7 -39.93 30.74 70.86
N THR A 8 -38.65 30.61 70.48
CA THR A 8 -38.06 31.41 69.39
C THR A 8 -37.88 30.53 68.16
N VAL A 9 -38.12 31.09 66.98
CA VAL A 9 -38.00 30.37 65.71
C VAL A 9 -37.44 31.30 64.64
N ARG A 10 -36.55 30.77 63.82
CA ARG A 10 -35.93 31.50 62.71
C ARG A 10 -35.72 30.57 61.52
N LEU A 11 -36.04 31.06 60.33
CA LEU A 11 -35.60 30.45 59.08
C LEU A 11 -34.09 30.65 58.92
N VAL A 12 -33.34 29.55 58.89
CA VAL A 12 -31.89 29.55 58.63
C VAL A 12 -31.65 29.65 57.13
N ARG A 13 -32.44 28.94 56.33
CA ARG A 13 -32.43 29.02 54.87
C ARG A 13 -33.83 28.68 54.34
N PRO A 14 -34.40 29.43 53.37
CA PRO A 14 -33.90 30.71 52.86
C PRO A 14 -34.15 31.88 53.83
N GLN A 15 -33.39 32.97 53.64
CA GLN A 15 -33.61 34.26 54.31
C GLN A 15 -33.78 35.36 53.27
N GLY A 16 -34.60 36.38 53.55
CA GLY A 16 -34.86 37.47 52.60
C GLY A 16 -35.70 37.00 51.42
N VAL A 17 -35.33 37.43 50.21
CA VAL A 17 -35.99 37.01 48.96
C VAL A 17 -35.15 35.92 48.30
N ARG A 18 -35.77 34.78 47.98
CA ARG A 18 -35.20 33.72 47.15
C ARG A 18 -35.99 33.63 45.85
N GLU A 19 -35.32 33.75 44.73
CA GLU A 19 -35.92 33.49 43.42
C GLU A 19 -36.19 31.98 43.27
N THR A 20 -37.31 31.65 42.64
CA THR A 20 -37.77 30.29 42.46
C THR A 20 -38.70 30.19 41.25
N THR A 21 -39.01 28.99 40.77
CA THR A 21 -40.03 28.76 39.73
C THR A 21 -41.18 27.87 40.22
N GLN A 22 -42.29 27.85 39.49
CA GLN A 22 -43.45 27.02 39.82
C GLN A 22 -43.07 25.52 39.81
N GLY A 23 -43.52 24.79 40.83
CA GLY A 23 -43.18 23.37 41.00
C GLY A 23 -41.76 23.11 41.53
N GLU A 24 -40.92 24.13 41.70
CA GLU A 24 -39.60 23.96 42.32
C GLU A 24 -39.74 23.52 43.77
N VAL A 25 -38.91 22.56 44.19
CA VAL A 25 -38.79 22.13 45.58
C VAL A 25 -37.69 22.93 46.25
N VAL A 26 -38.07 23.72 47.25
CA VAL A 26 -37.16 24.59 48.01
C VAL A 26 -36.85 23.93 49.35
N ASP A 27 -35.57 23.66 49.59
CA ASP A 27 -35.09 23.20 50.89
C ASP A 27 -35.17 24.33 51.93
N VAL A 28 -35.71 24.01 53.11
CA VAL A 28 -35.95 24.93 54.20
C VAL A 28 -35.34 24.39 55.48
N GLU A 29 -34.38 25.13 56.02
CA GLU A 29 -33.76 24.84 57.32
C GLU A 29 -34.30 25.81 58.38
N VAL A 30 -34.73 25.27 59.51
CA VAL A 30 -35.31 26.03 60.62
C VAL A 30 -34.50 25.81 61.89
N GLU A 31 -34.28 26.89 62.64
CA GLU A 31 -33.77 26.82 64.01
C GLU A 31 -34.87 27.29 64.96
N ALA A 32 -35.36 26.38 65.80
CA ALA A 32 -36.31 26.67 66.86
C ALA A 32 -35.69 26.36 68.23
N ARG A 33 -35.99 27.20 69.24
CA ARG A 33 -35.53 27.02 70.61
C ARG A 33 -36.69 27.29 71.57
N ALA A 34 -36.96 26.32 72.43
CA ALA A 34 -37.96 26.48 73.48
C ALA A 34 -37.46 27.42 74.59
N ALA A 35 -38.40 27.92 75.39
CA ALA A 35 -38.07 28.59 76.63
C ALA A 35 -37.41 27.60 77.63
N PRO A 36 -36.61 28.08 78.61
CA PRO A 36 -35.94 27.21 79.56
C PRO A 36 -36.93 26.28 80.29
N GLY A 37 -36.74 24.96 80.15
CA GLY A 37 -37.57 23.93 80.77
C GLY A 37 -38.77 23.43 79.94
N ARG A 38 -38.84 23.79 78.65
CA ARG A 38 -39.79 23.30 77.64
C ARG A 38 -39.04 22.72 76.44
N ASP A 39 -39.77 22.03 75.55
CA ASP A 39 -39.26 21.52 74.28
C ASP A 39 -40.14 22.02 73.10
N VAL A 40 -39.52 22.26 71.94
CA VAL A 40 -40.27 22.50 70.69
C VAL A 40 -40.65 21.14 70.14
N VAL A 41 -41.96 20.89 70.04
CA VAL A 41 -42.51 19.59 69.63
C VAL A 41 -42.88 19.52 68.15
N GLN A 42 -43.03 20.67 67.49
CA GLN A 42 -43.33 20.72 66.07
C GLN A 42 -42.90 22.05 65.44
N VAL A 43 -42.40 21.97 64.20
CA VAL A 43 -42.23 23.12 63.31
C VAL A 43 -43.11 22.91 62.09
N VAL A 44 -43.97 23.88 61.80
CA VAL A 44 -44.84 23.90 60.61
C VAL A 44 -44.38 25.02 59.68
N LEU A 45 -44.13 24.71 58.41
CA LEU A 45 -43.95 25.70 57.37
C LEU A 45 -45.30 26.18 56.86
N LEU A 46 -45.49 27.50 56.86
CA LEU A 46 -46.65 28.15 56.31
C LEU A 46 -46.23 28.96 55.06
N LEU A 47 -46.88 28.71 53.94
CA LEU A 47 -46.74 29.50 52.71
C LEU A 47 -48.03 30.31 52.51
N ASP A 48 -47.93 31.64 52.50
CA ASP A 48 -49.08 32.57 52.52
C ASP A 48 -50.14 32.22 53.58
N GLY A 49 -49.67 31.72 54.73
CA GLY A 49 -50.51 31.34 55.88
C GLY A 49 -51.17 29.96 55.78
N GLN A 50 -50.93 29.19 54.71
CA GLN A 50 -51.36 27.79 54.58
C GLN A 50 -50.23 26.84 54.97
N ALA A 51 -50.53 25.81 55.77
CA ALA A 51 -49.54 24.79 56.14
C ALA A 51 -49.16 23.92 54.94
N VAL A 52 -47.86 23.89 54.63
CA VAL A 52 -47.30 23.19 53.45
C VAL A 52 -46.37 22.04 53.83
N ALA A 53 -45.73 22.09 54.99
CA ALA A 53 -44.92 21.01 55.55
C ALA A 53 -44.86 21.11 57.07
N ALA A 54 -44.60 20.00 57.76
CA ALA A 54 -44.39 19.98 59.21
C ALA A 54 -43.38 18.90 59.60
N ASP A 55 -42.64 19.14 60.68
CA ASP A 55 -41.65 18.22 61.25
C ASP A 55 -41.72 18.27 62.78
N ASP A 56 -41.71 17.10 63.41
CA ASP A 56 -41.95 16.91 64.84
C ASP A 56 -40.65 16.83 65.66
N GLY A 57 -39.47 16.98 65.03
CA GLY A 57 -38.20 16.96 65.77
C GLY A 57 -36.98 17.49 65.01
N PRO A 58 -35.94 17.99 65.71
CA PRO A 58 -34.74 18.51 65.08
C PRO A 58 -33.81 17.41 64.52
N PRO A 59 -32.97 17.70 63.50
CA PRO A 59 -32.84 18.99 62.82
C PRO A 59 -34.00 19.25 61.85
N TRP A 60 -34.65 20.41 61.98
CA TRP A 60 -35.82 20.78 61.18
C TRP A 60 -35.39 21.22 59.78
N ALA A 61 -35.22 20.22 58.89
CA ALA A 61 -34.90 20.39 57.49
C ALA A 61 -36.06 19.84 56.65
N LEU A 62 -36.88 20.75 56.13
CA LEU A 62 -38.08 20.44 55.38
C LEU A 62 -37.93 20.88 53.93
N GLN A 63 -38.88 20.51 53.10
CA GLN A 63 -39.00 20.97 51.72
C GLN A 63 -40.36 21.62 51.51
N VAL A 64 -40.40 22.71 50.75
CA VAL A 64 -41.65 23.31 50.26
C VAL A 64 -41.64 23.30 48.74
N THR A 65 -42.69 22.74 48.14
CA THR A 65 -42.90 22.84 46.70
C THR A 65 -43.66 24.12 46.39
N VAL A 66 -43.13 24.96 45.52
CA VAL A 66 -43.83 26.14 45.01
C VAL A 66 -45.06 25.68 44.23
N PRO A 67 -46.27 26.21 44.52
CA PRO A 67 -47.48 25.82 43.80
C PRO A 67 -47.34 25.97 42.29
N GLN A 68 -47.81 24.98 41.54
CA GLN A 68 -47.79 25.00 40.07
C GLN A 68 -48.64 26.14 39.47
N ASP A 69 -49.65 26.61 40.20
CA ASP A 69 -50.55 27.70 39.82
C ASP A 69 -50.11 29.06 40.38
N ALA A 70 -48.93 29.17 41.00
CA ALA A 70 -48.41 30.43 41.50
C ALA A 70 -48.17 31.42 40.34
N ALA A 71 -48.66 32.65 40.50
CA ALA A 71 -48.52 33.67 39.46
C ALA A 71 -47.06 34.11 39.32
N THR A 72 -46.55 34.17 38.09
CA THR A 72 -45.22 34.73 37.81
C THR A 72 -45.13 36.19 38.28
N GLY A 73 -44.01 36.54 38.92
CA GLY A 73 -43.77 37.83 39.57
C GLY A 73 -44.38 37.96 40.97
N SER A 74 -45.05 36.93 41.49
CA SER A 74 -45.56 36.93 42.87
C SER A 74 -44.47 36.57 43.88
N ASP A 75 -44.60 37.14 45.08
CA ASP A 75 -43.75 36.80 46.24
C ASP A 75 -44.59 35.97 47.22
N LEU A 76 -44.34 34.67 47.31
CA LEU A 76 -45.01 33.79 48.27
C LEU A 76 -44.33 33.92 49.64
N ARG A 77 -45.10 34.21 50.68
CA ARG A 77 -44.58 34.47 52.02
C ARG A 77 -44.39 33.16 52.78
N LEU A 78 -43.14 32.72 52.93
CA LEU A 78 -42.76 31.55 53.73
C LEU A 78 -42.39 31.95 55.16
N VAL A 79 -43.05 31.34 56.15
CA VAL A 79 -42.68 31.46 57.58
C VAL A 79 -42.61 30.08 58.22
N ALA A 80 -41.78 29.93 59.24
CA ALA A 80 -41.80 28.77 60.13
C ALA A 80 -42.55 29.11 61.42
N GLN A 81 -43.51 28.28 61.80
CA GLN A 81 -44.20 28.34 63.08
C GLN A 81 -43.68 27.21 63.98
N ALA A 82 -43.05 27.55 65.10
CA ALA A 82 -42.67 26.58 66.12
C ALA A 82 -43.75 26.49 67.20
N ILE A 83 -44.05 25.27 67.63
CA ILE A 83 -45.04 24.94 68.66
C ILE A 83 -44.31 24.20 69.78
N ASP A 84 -44.46 24.66 71.02
CA ASP A 84 -43.89 23.99 72.20
C ASP A 84 -44.83 22.94 72.81
N ASP A 85 -44.31 22.15 73.74
CA ASP A 85 -45.02 21.09 74.46
C ASP A 85 -46.22 21.57 75.30
N THR A 86 -46.38 22.88 75.49
CA THR A 86 -47.54 23.50 76.14
C THR A 86 -48.56 24.09 75.17
N GLY A 87 -48.26 24.06 73.87
CA GLY A 87 -49.09 24.59 72.79
C GLY A 87 -48.87 26.09 72.51
N ASP A 88 -47.88 26.73 73.14
CA ASP A 88 -47.51 28.11 72.82
C ASP A 88 -46.77 28.13 71.47
N THR A 89 -47.03 29.15 70.64
CA THR A 89 -46.46 29.24 69.29
C THR A 89 -45.66 30.51 69.06
N ALA A 90 -44.64 30.43 68.23
CA ALA A 90 -43.94 31.58 67.66
C ALA A 90 -43.79 31.42 66.15
N VAL A 91 -43.74 32.54 65.43
CA VAL A 91 -43.59 32.58 63.98
C VAL A 91 -42.33 33.36 63.64
N SER A 92 -41.55 32.85 62.69
CA SER A 92 -40.32 33.48 62.24
C SER A 92 -40.60 34.76 61.45
N ASP A 93 -39.55 35.55 61.23
CA ASP A 93 -39.55 36.48 60.11
C ASP A 93 -39.78 35.72 58.80
N ALA A 94 -40.39 36.39 57.83
CA ALA A 94 -40.71 35.77 56.55
C ALA A 94 -39.51 35.76 55.61
N ALA A 95 -39.34 34.65 54.90
CA ALA A 95 -38.66 34.62 53.61
C ALA A 95 -39.72 34.79 52.50
N LEU A 96 -39.34 35.44 51.41
CA LEU A 96 -40.18 35.57 50.22
C LEU A 96 -39.63 34.65 49.15
N LEU A 97 -40.48 33.76 48.64
CA LEU A 97 -40.18 32.98 47.44
C LEU A 97 -40.72 33.74 46.24
N ARG A 98 -39.84 34.42 45.51
CA ARG A 98 -40.18 35.19 44.32
C ARG A 98 -40.29 34.24 43.14
N VAL A 99 -41.52 34.01 42.67
CA VAL A 99 -41.81 33.09 41.57
C VAL A 99 -41.52 33.79 40.25
N LEU A 100 -40.50 33.33 39.52
CA LEU A 100 -40.11 33.81 38.21
C LEU A 100 -40.22 32.68 37.20
N ASN A 101 -40.67 33.04 35.99
CA ASN A 101 -40.63 32.18 34.82
C ASN A 101 -40.66 33.08 33.58
N GLU A 102 -39.97 32.69 32.54
CA GLU A 102 -40.02 33.34 31.23
C GLU A 102 -40.39 32.30 30.17
N ALA A 103 -40.93 32.75 29.05
CA ALA A 103 -41.24 31.83 27.96
C ALA A 103 -39.93 31.28 27.35
N PRO A 104 -39.91 30.01 26.91
CA PRO A 104 -38.72 29.43 26.32
C PRO A 104 -38.34 30.17 25.04
N GLN A 105 -37.08 30.07 24.61
CA GLN A 105 -36.60 30.61 23.33
C GLN A 105 -36.56 29.52 22.27
N ALA A 106 -37.44 29.62 21.27
CA ALA A 106 -37.49 28.69 20.15
C ALA A 106 -36.30 28.87 19.20
N ARG A 107 -35.58 27.78 18.93
CA ARG A 107 -34.51 27.74 17.93
C ARG A 107 -34.36 26.33 17.36
N PHE A 108 -34.35 26.25 16.03
CA PHE A 108 -34.03 25.01 15.31
C PHE A 108 -33.38 25.29 13.96
N THR A 109 -32.69 24.28 13.43
CA THR A 109 -32.26 24.20 12.03
C THR A 109 -33.17 23.23 11.27
N ALA A 110 -33.34 23.46 9.97
CA ALA A 110 -34.00 22.55 9.05
C ALA A 110 -33.06 22.36 7.87
N ILE A 111 -32.49 21.17 7.72
CA ILE A 111 -31.46 20.85 6.74
C ILE A 111 -32.04 19.81 5.79
N PRO A 112 -32.36 20.19 4.55
CA PRO A 112 -32.68 19.21 3.53
C PRO A 112 -31.49 18.27 3.32
N PHE A 113 -31.74 16.99 3.04
CA PHE A 113 -30.68 15.99 2.81
C PHE A 113 -31.03 14.98 1.72
N GLY A 114 -32.18 15.14 1.08
CA GLY A 114 -32.62 14.35 -0.07
C GLY A 114 -33.52 15.20 -0.98
N PRO A 115 -34.01 14.65 -2.10
CA PRO A 115 -34.82 15.39 -3.06
C PRO A 115 -36.12 15.94 -2.47
N ARG A 116 -36.63 15.33 -1.39
CA ARG A 116 -37.81 15.80 -0.63
C ARG A 116 -37.65 15.61 0.88
N ASP A 117 -36.45 15.27 1.35
CA ASP A 117 -36.19 14.86 2.72
C ASP A 117 -35.55 15.99 3.52
N VAL A 118 -36.05 16.28 4.72
CA VAL A 118 -35.55 17.31 5.64
C VAL A 118 -35.29 16.72 7.03
N ARG A 119 -34.17 17.11 7.63
CA ARG A 119 -33.85 16.85 9.04
C ARG A 119 -33.97 18.15 9.83
N VAL A 120 -34.78 18.15 10.88
CA VAL A 120 -34.92 19.27 11.80
C VAL A 120 -34.16 19.00 13.10
N ASP A 121 -33.47 20.00 13.62
CA ASP A 121 -32.69 19.91 14.87
C ASP A 121 -32.94 21.13 15.76
N ALA A 122 -33.69 20.91 16.84
CA ALA A 122 -34.08 21.88 17.84
C ALA A 122 -33.21 21.82 19.11
N ARG A 123 -32.03 21.21 19.09
CA ARG A 123 -31.12 21.17 20.26
C ARG A 123 -30.67 22.56 20.75
N GLY A 124 -30.89 23.60 19.96
CA GLY A 124 -30.57 24.99 20.30
C GLY A 124 -31.63 25.75 21.10
N VAL A 125 -32.76 25.13 21.48
CA VAL A 125 -33.76 25.77 22.37
C VAL A 125 -33.19 26.03 23.76
N THR A 126 -33.61 27.12 24.41
CA THR A 126 -33.14 27.50 25.75
C THR A 126 -34.28 28.06 26.60
N ASP A 127 -34.16 27.93 27.91
CA ASP A 127 -35.04 28.55 28.89
C ASP A 127 -34.24 28.80 30.19
N ASP A 128 -34.52 29.90 30.88
CA ASP A 128 -33.74 30.30 32.07
C ASP A 128 -34.17 29.56 33.35
N TYR A 129 -35.36 28.94 33.35
CA TYR A 129 -35.97 28.31 34.53
C TYR A 129 -36.33 26.83 34.32
N THR A 130 -36.35 26.34 33.08
CA THR A 130 -36.54 24.94 32.70
C THR A 130 -35.27 24.39 32.02
N PRO A 131 -34.65 23.32 32.55
CA PRO A 131 -33.49 22.68 31.92
C PRO A 131 -33.78 22.22 30.48
N VAL A 132 -32.79 22.35 29.57
CA VAL A 132 -32.95 22.05 28.14
C VAL A 132 -33.42 20.61 27.90
N GLU A 133 -33.01 19.65 28.73
CA GLU A 133 -33.45 18.26 28.68
C GLU A 133 -34.93 18.06 29.02
N ALA A 134 -35.53 18.97 29.79
CA ALA A 134 -36.94 18.94 30.16
C ALA A 134 -37.84 19.71 29.17
N LEU A 135 -37.25 20.58 28.33
CA LEU A 135 -37.98 21.26 27.25
C LEU A 135 -38.48 20.25 26.22
N GLN A 136 -39.76 20.40 25.86
CA GLN A 136 -40.40 19.58 24.84
C GLN A 136 -40.61 20.38 23.56
N VAL A 137 -40.43 19.74 22.41
CA VAL A 137 -40.62 20.33 21.09
C VAL A 137 -41.64 19.55 20.27
N ARG A 138 -42.24 20.21 19.28
CA ARG A 138 -43.03 19.59 18.22
C ARG A 138 -42.94 20.37 16.92
N PHE A 139 -43.25 19.71 15.80
CA PHE A 139 -43.12 20.24 14.46
C PHE A 139 -44.44 20.14 13.69
N ASP A 140 -44.73 21.18 12.93
CA ASP A 140 -45.71 21.27 11.85
C ASP A 140 -44.87 21.54 10.59
N PHE A 141 -44.75 20.54 9.72
CA PHE A 141 -43.81 20.55 8.58
C PHE A 141 -44.33 21.41 7.42
N GLU A 142 -45.64 21.60 7.31
CA GLU A 142 -46.29 22.40 6.26
C GLU A 142 -46.73 23.80 6.71
N ASP A 143 -46.67 24.09 8.01
CA ASP A 143 -47.21 25.29 8.66
C ASP A 143 -48.70 25.49 8.35
N ASP A 144 -49.45 24.38 8.33
CA ASP A 144 -50.87 24.36 8.02
C ASP A 144 -51.77 24.51 9.27
N GLY A 145 -51.16 24.53 10.45
CA GLY A 145 -51.81 24.66 11.75
C GLY A 145 -52.15 23.31 12.41
N ALA A 146 -51.86 22.18 11.76
CA ALA A 146 -51.88 20.85 12.36
C ALA A 146 -50.46 20.40 12.73
N TRP A 147 -50.29 19.84 13.92
CA TRP A 147 -48.97 19.36 14.37
C TRP A 147 -48.75 17.93 13.88
N ASP A 148 -47.69 17.70 13.11
CA ASP A 148 -47.31 16.38 12.61
C ASP A 148 -46.65 15.50 13.66
N THR A 149 -45.95 16.12 14.61
CA THR A 149 -45.35 15.43 15.73
C THR A 149 -46.06 15.77 17.04
N GLU A 150 -46.15 14.78 17.91
CA GLU A 150 -46.51 14.99 19.32
C GLU A 150 -45.39 15.73 20.05
N TRP A 151 -45.69 16.26 21.25
CA TRP A 151 -44.68 16.87 22.11
C TRP A 151 -43.67 15.83 22.58
N ALA A 152 -42.39 16.04 22.28
CA ALA A 152 -41.30 15.13 22.59
C ALA A 152 -40.11 15.84 23.23
N VAL A 153 -39.33 15.12 24.06
CA VAL A 153 -38.03 15.61 24.56
C VAL A 153 -36.90 15.35 23.57
N GLU A 154 -37.10 14.42 22.61
CA GLU A 154 -36.23 14.28 21.45
C GLU A 154 -36.31 15.54 20.57
N LYS A 155 -35.16 16.13 20.25
CA LYS A 155 -35.07 17.41 19.55
C LYS A 155 -34.70 17.29 18.08
N VAL A 156 -34.64 16.07 17.55
CA VAL A 156 -34.29 15.80 16.14
C VAL A 156 -35.39 14.96 15.51
N ALA A 157 -35.83 15.35 14.32
CA ALA A 157 -36.80 14.61 13.53
C ALA A 157 -36.46 14.68 12.03
N GLU A 158 -36.99 13.74 11.26
CA GLU A 158 -36.89 13.71 9.80
C GLU A 158 -38.27 13.65 9.17
N HIS A 159 -38.42 14.25 8.00
CA HIS A 159 -39.67 14.28 7.24
C HIS A 159 -39.39 14.24 5.74
N GLN A 160 -40.23 13.52 5.00
CA GLN A 160 -40.20 13.47 3.54
C GLN A 160 -41.47 14.11 2.96
N TYR A 161 -41.31 15.22 2.23
CA TYR A 161 -42.43 15.91 1.61
C TYR A 161 -43.02 15.11 0.44
N PRO A 162 -44.35 15.21 0.22
CA PRO A 162 -45.01 14.44 -0.83
C PRO A 162 -44.61 14.90 -2.24
N ALA A 163 -44.30 16.19 -2.40
CA ALA A 163 -43.94 16.80 -3.68
C ALA A 163 -42.83 17.83 -3.49
N GLU A 164 -42.25 18.27 -4.60
CA GLU A 164 -41.39 19.45 -4.61
C GLU A 164 -42.20 20.73 -4.35
N GLY A 165 -41.51 21.75 -3.84
CA GLY A 165 -42.12 23.00 -3.45
C GLY A 165 -41.35 23.71 -2.34
N GLN A 166 -41.83 24.89 -2.00
CA GLN A 166 -41.37 25.64 -0.84
C GLN A 166 -42.30 25.32 0.34
N TYR A 167 -41.72 24.82 1.43
CA TYR A 167 -42.43 24.48 2.65
C TYR A 167 -41.95 25.39 3.79
N THR A 168 -42.87 25.86 4.61
CA THR A 168 -42.52 26.54 5.86
C THR A 168 -42.78 25.55 6.98
N LEU A 169 -41.78 25.27 7.79
CA LEU A 169 -41.90 24.45 8.98
C LEU A 169 -42.09 25.38 10.17
N ARG A 170 -43.03 25.06 11.05
CA ARG A 170 -43.17 25.67 12.37
C ARG A 170 -42.72 24.69 13.44
N MET A 171 -41.81 25.13 14.29
CA MET A 171 -41.45 24.44 15.52
C MET A 171 -42.03 25.18 16.71
N GLN A 172 -42.58 24.44 17.65
CA GLN A 172 -42.98 24.93 18.96
C GLN A 172 -42.13 24.29 20.06
N VAL A 173 -41.70 25.09 21.02
CA VAL A 173 -41.08 24.62 22.27
C VAL A 173 -41.96 25.00 23.45
N ARG A 174 -42.07 24.11 24.44
CA ARG A 174 -42.77 24.40 25.71
C ARG A 174 -41.89 24.13 26.93
N ASP A 175 -42.08 24.96 27.95
CA ASP A 175 -41.41 24.84 29.24
C ASP A 175 -42.16 23.92 30.22
N GLY A 176 -41.65 23.80 31.44
CA GLY A 176 -42.21 22.93 32.49
C GLY A 176 -43.58 23.35 33.02
N ILE A 177 -44.04 24.58 32.74
CA ILE A 177 -45.34 25.11 33.19
C ILE A 177 -46.31 25.33 32.02
N GLY A 178 -45.89 25.00 30.80
CA GLY A 178 -46.69 25.05 29.59
C GLY A 178 -46.66 26.39 28.85
N GLN A 179 -45.74 27.31 29.16
CA GLN A 179 -45.49 28.46 28.28
C GLN A 179 -44.83 27.98 27.00
N VAL A 180 -45.21 28.58 25.88
CA VAL A 180 -44.75 28.18 24.55
C VAL A 180 -44.09 29.34 23.83
N SER A 181 -43.13 29.01 22.98
CA SER A 181 -42.67 29.90 21.92
C SER A 181 -42.50 29.13 20.62
N GLU A 182 -42.44 29.87 19.51
CA GLU A 182 -42.41 29.30 18.16
C GLU A 182 -41.27 29.88 17.35
N ALA A 183 -40.78 29.09 16.40
CA ALA A 183 -39.91 29.54 15.34
C ALA A 183 -40.38 28.93 14.02
N VAL A 184 -40.15 29.64 12.92
CA VAL A 184 -40.43 29.14 11.57
C VAL A 184 -39.15 29.07 10.73
N ARG A 185 -39.07 28.09 9.84
CA ARG A 185 -38.00 27.93 8.85
C ARG A 185 -38.57 27.50 7.52
N ALA A 186 -38.15 28.15 6.44
CA ALA A 186 -38.51 27.70 5.09
C ALA A 186 -37.45 26.72 4.55
N VAL A 187 -37.91 25.72 3.81
CA VAL A 187 -37.10 24.85 2.95
C VAL A 187 -37.70 24.84 1.55
N SER A 188 -36.89 24.60 0.54
CA SER A 188 -37.35 24.53 -0.85
C SER A 188 -36.73 23.33 -1.54
N PHE A 189 -37.55 22.56 -2.23
CA PHE A 189 -37.16 21.46 -3.11
C PHE A 189 -37.57 21.84 -4.53
N GLN A 190 -36.61 21.88 -5.45
CA GLN A 190 -36.85 22.26 -6.85
C GLN A 190 -36.11 21.29 -7.76
N ASP A 191 -36.82 20.67 -8.71
CA ASP A 191 -36.19 19.85 -9.76
C ASP A 191 -35.35 20.69 -10.73
N GLN A 192 -35.65 21.98 -10.89
CA GLN A 192 -34.91 22.87 -11.79
C GLN A 192 -34.68 24.22 -11.11
N ARG A 193 -33.41 24.60 -10.97
CA ARG A 193 -32.95 25.84 -10.35
C ARG A 193 -32.06 26.61 -11.31
N VAL A 194 -32.13 27.95 -11.26
CA VAL A 194 -31.11 28.83 -11.86
C VAL A 194 -30.28 29.47 -10.74
N ALA A 195 -28.96 29.41 -10.83
CA ALA A 195 -28.03 29.91 -9.81
C ALA A 195 -27.02 30.93 -10.39
N PHE A 196 -26.84 32.04 -9.67
CA PHE A 196 -25.84 33.08 -9.95
C PHE A 196 -25.73 34.01 -8.74
N GLY A 197 -24.61 34.74 -8.62
CA GLY A 197 -24.42 35.77 -7.60
C GLY A 197 -24.03 35.23 -6.22
N ASP A 198 -24.20 36.07 -5.20
CA ASP A 198 -23.85 35.75 -3.83
C ASP A 198 -24.87 34.78 -3.21
N ILE A 199 -24.38 33.72 -2.59
CA ILE A 199 -25.13 32.66 -1.93
C ILE A 199 -24.81 32.71 -0.43
N GLU A 200 -25.86 32.87 0.38
CA GLU A 200 -25.82 32.62 1.82
C GLU A 200 -25.89 31.09 2.07
N SER A 201 -26.43 30.64 3.20
CA SER A 201 -26.54 29.20 3.44
C SER A 201 -27.71 28.60 2.67
N GLU A 202 -27.42 27.65 1.79
CA GLU A 202 -28.39 27.03 0.90
C GLU A 202 -28.14 25.53 0.72
N PHE A 203 -29.19 24.83 0.29
CA PHE A 203 -29.14 23.44 -0.10
C PHE A 203 -29.64 23.26 -1.53
N TRP A 204 -28.88 22.56 -2.37
CA TRP A 204 -29.21 22.30 -3.78
C TRP A 204 -29.49 20.81 -4.01
N THR A 205 -30.55 20.54 -4.76
CA THR A 205 -30.95 19.22 -5.28
C THR A 205 -31.50 19.35 -6.70
N GLY A 206 -31.68 18.22 -7.40
CA GLY A 206 -32.26 18.19 -8.74
C GLY A 206 -31.30 18.73 -9.80
N SER A 207 -31.79 19.52 -10.74
CA SER A 207 -31.01 20.17 -11.79
C SER A 207 -30.77 21.65 -11.45
N VAL A 208 -29.51 22.09 -11.50
CA VAL A 208 -29.10 23.48 -11.25
C VAL A 208 -28.39 24.03 -12.48
N THR A 209 -28.99 24.99 -13.17
CA THR A 209 -28.35 25.76 -14.24
C THR A 209 -27.63 26.98 -13.67
N VAL A 210 -26.31 27.04 -13.79
CA VAL A 210 -25.49 28.19 -13.37
C VAL A 210 -25.35 29.15 -14.54
N THR A 211 -25.96 30.35 -14.43
CA THR A 211 -25.98 31.37 -15.50
C THR A 211 -25.12 32.59 -15.20
N GLY A 212 -24.26 32.48 -14.19
CA GLY A 212 -23.32 33.49 -13.73
C GLY A 212 -22.45 32.92 -12.61
N THR A 213 -21.34 33.58 -12.28
CA THR A 213 -20.51 33.12 -11.16
C THR A 213 -21.31 33.05 -9.87
N VAL A 214 -21.26 31.91 -9.21
CA VAL A 214 -21.84 31.67 -7.89
C VAL A 214 -20.77 31.93 -6.85
N ARG A 215 -21.08 32.71 -5.82
CA ARG A 215 -20.15 33.02 -4.75
C ARG A 215 -20.74 32.63 -3.39
N VAL A 216 -20.18 31.62 -2.74
CA VAL A 216 -20.58 31.28 -1.36
C VAL A 216 -19.88 32.24 -0.41
N LEU A 217 -20.65 33.02 0.34
CA LEU A 217 -20.11 34.06 1.22
C LEU A 217 -19.40 33.46 2.46
N PRO A 218 -18.42 34.17 3.07
CA PRO A 218 -17.77 33.74 4.31
C PRO A 218 -18.78 33.44 5.43
N GLY A 219 -18.52 32.40 6.23
CA GLY A 219 -19.43 31.96 7.30
C GLY A 219 -20.73 31.28 6.83
N HIS A 220 -20.93 31.10 5.52
CA HIS A 220 -22.08 30.40 4.96
C HIS A 220 -21.68 29.08 4.28
N THR A 221 -22.60 28.12 4.27
CA THR A 221 -22.40 26.81 3.65
C THR A 221 -23.36 26.60 2.48
N LEU A 222 -22.81 26.24 1.31
CA LEU A 222 -23.56 25.63 0.23
C LEU A 222 -23.48 24.11 0.37
N THR A 223 -24.62 23.46 0.54
CA THR A 223 -24.71 21.99 0.58
C THR A 223 -25.38 21.48 -0.70
N ILE A 224 -24.86 20.41 -1.28
CA ILE A 224 -25.40 19.81 -2.52
C ILE A 224 -25.67 18.34 -2.25
N GLY A 225 -26.93 17.93 -2.36
CA GLY A 225 -27.38 16.56 -2.12
C GLY A 225 -27.05 15.61 -3.26
N GLU A 226 -27.10 14.31 -3.00
CA GLU A 226 -26.87 13.25 -3.98
C GLU A 226 -27.74 13.36 -5.24
N GLY A 227 -27.24 12.85 -6.37
CA GLY A 227 -27.94 12.84 -7.65
C GLY A 227 -28.17 14.22 -8.31
N THR A 228 -27.65 15.29 -7.71
CA THR A 228 -27.80 16.65 -8.25
C THR A 228 -26.98 16.83 -9.52
N LEU A 229 -27.60 17.38 -10.58
CA LEU A 229 -26.96 17.77 -11.83
C LEU A 229 -26.77 19.28 -11.88
N ILE A 230 -25.53 19.75 -11.90
CA ILE A 230 -25.15 21.16 -12.02
C ILE A 230 -24.62 21.40 -13.44
N GLN A 231 -25.32 22.23 -14.20
CA GLN A 231 -24.97 22.60 -15.56
C GLN A 231 -24.55 24.07 -15.63
N VAL A 232 -23.30 24.35 -16.01
CA VAL A 232 -22.76 25.71 -16.08
C VAL A 232 -22.80 26.21 -17.51
N VAL A 233 -23.44 27.36 -17.73
CA VAL A 233 -23.52 27.98 -19.06
C VAL A 233 -22.15 28.48 -19.49
N GLN A 234 -21.73 28.09 -20.69
CA GLN A 234 -20.51 28.60 -21.30
C GLN A 234 -20.70 30.05 -21.76
N VAL A 235 -19.88 30.93 -21.20
CA VAL A 235 -19.74 32.32 -21.62
C VAL A 235 -18.25 32.65 -21.58
N ASP A 236 -17.68 33.04 -22.72
CA ASP A 236 -16.30 33.54 -22.88
C ASP A 236 -16.35 34.94 -23.53
N GLN A 237 -16.39 35.97 -22.68
CA GLN A 237 -16.46 37.38 -23.08
C GLN A 237 -15.10 37.94 -23.46
N ASN A 238 -14.02 37.39 -22.89
CA ASN A 238 -12.67 37.92 -23.07
C ASN A 238 -11.92 37.28 -24.28
N GLY A 239 -12.43 36.18 -24.82
CA GLY A 239 -11.93 35.46 -25.98
C GLY A 239 -10.69 34.61 -25.72
N ASP A 240 -10.43 34.19 -24.48
CA ASP A 240 -9.28 33.37 -24.10
C ASP A 240 -9.53 31.85 -24.19
N GLY A 241 -10.75 31.45 -24.58
CA GLY A 241 -11.19 30.07 -24.71
C GLY A 241 -11.54 29.42 -23.36
N VAL A 242 -11.81 30.20 -22.31
CA VAL A 242 -12.28 29.74 -21.00
C VAL A 242 -13.60 30.39 -20.65
N GLY A 243 -14.56 29.59 -20.17
CA GLY A 243 -15.80 30.12 -19.63
C GLY A 243 -15.58 30.88 -18.32
N GLU A 244 -16.20 32.05 -18.17
CA GLU A 244 -16.02 32.90 -16.98
C GLU A 244 -16.79 32.42 -15.74
N TYR A 245 -17.88 31.67 -15.94
CA TYR A 245 -18.74 31.25 -14.84
C TYR A 245 -18.19 30.02 -14.11
N GLY A 246 -18.51 29.93 -12.82
CA GLY A 246 -18.06 28.85 -11.95
C GLY A 246 -18.46 29.13 -10.50
N LEU A 247 -17.88 28.40 -9.57
CA LEU A 247 -18.16 28.54 -8.14
C LEU A 247 -16.94 29.13 -7.42
N ASP A 248 -17.13 30.26 -6.74
CA ASP A 248 -16.17 30.85 -5.81
C ASP A 248 -16.65 30.63 -4.37
N VAL A 249 -15.97 29.77 -3.63
CA VAL A 249 -16.37 29.39 -2.28
C VAL A 249 -15.47 30.12 -1.28
N ASP A 250 -15.94 31.27 -0.79
CA ASP A 250 -15.29 32.02 0.31
C ASP A 250 -15.82 31.57 1.69
N GLY A 251 -16.93 30.82 1.74
CA GLY A 251 -17.46 30.09 2.90
C GLY A 251 -17.13 28.60 2.86
N GLN A 252 -18.13 27.73 2.90
CA GLN A 252 -17.97 26.27 2.83
C GLN A 252 -18.80 25.64 1.70
N LEU A 253 -18.25 24.64 1.02
CA LEU A 253 -18.97 23.76 0.10
C LEU A 253 -19.01 22.32 0.66
N VAL A 254 -20.19 21.72 0.71
CA VAL A 254 -20.40 20.34 1.16
C VAL A 254 -21.16 19.59 0.07
N VAL A 255 -20.50 18.71 -0.67
CA VAL A 255 -21.12 17.87 -1.72
C VAL A 255 -21.26 16.44 -1.20
N GLN A 256 -22.50 15.96 -1.15
CA GLN A 256 -22.89 14.71 -0.50
C GLN A 256 -23.41 13.70 -1.53
N GLY A 257 -22.60 13.37 -2.54
CA GLY A 257 -22.94 12.31 -3.48
C GLY A 257 -22.84 10.91 -2.86
N THR A 258 -23.42 9.94 -3.55
CA THR A 258 -23.22 8.50 -3.27
C THR A 258 -22.76 7.78 -4.53
N ALA A 259 -22.21 6.57 -4.39
CA ALA A 259 -21.79 5.76 -5.54
C ALA A 259 -22.94 5.44 -6.51
N GLU A 260 -24.18 5.36 -6.03
CA GLU A 260 -25.38 5.12 -6.84
C GLU A 260 -25.96 6.40 -7.45
N ALA A 261 -25.75 7.55 -6.79
CA ALA A 261 -26.25 8.85 -7.20
C ALA A 261 -25.18 9.94 -7.00
N PRO A 262 -24.13 9.98 -7.85
CA PRO A 262 -23.10 10.99 -7.75
C PRO A 262 -23.66 12.39 -8.07
N VAL A 263 -23.00 13.42 -7.53
CA VAL A 263 -23.28 14.80 -7.92
C VAL A 263 -22.48 15.14 -9.18
N VAL A 264 -23.12 15.67 -10.20
CA VAL A 264 -22.49 15.90 -11.52
C VAL A 264 -22.36 17.40 -11.78
N PHE A 265 -21.15 17.90 -12.01
CA PHE A 265 -20.87 19.24 -12.52
C PHE A 265 -20.41 19.15 -13.97
N GLN A 266 -21.10 19.83 -14.87
CA GLN A 266 -20.75 19.84 -16.30
C GLN A 266 -21.13 21.15 -16.98
N GLU A 267 -20.66 21.34 -18.20
CA GLU A 267 -21.17 22.37 -19.10
C GLU A 267 -22.67 22.15 -19.41
N PHE A 268 -23.38 23.25 -19.60
CA PHE A 268 -24.71 23.30 -20.19
C PHE A 268 -24.63 23.28 -21.72
N GLY A 269 -25.07 22.18 -22.36
CA GLY A 269 -25.15 22.08 -23.83
C GLY A 269 -24.98 20.65 -24.35
N ASP A 270 -25.14 20.48 -25.66
CA ASP A 270 -25.08 19.18 -26.35
C ASP A 270 -23.68 18.83 -26.92
N ASP A 271 -22.76 19.81 -27.01
CA ASP A 271 -21.41 19.64 -27.57
C ASP A 271 -20.35 20.26 -26.66
N PRO A 272 -20.13 19.67 -25.47
CA PRO A 272 -19.34 20.32 -24.45
C PRO A 272 -17.83 20.30 -24.75
N SER A 273 -17.13 21.34 -24.33
CA SER A 273 -15.71 21.55 -24.63
C SER A 273 -14.88 21.79 -23.37
N ALA A 274 -13.65 21.26 -23.36
CA ALA A 274 -12.73 21.47 -22.24
C ALA A 274 -12.47 22.97 -22.02
N GLY A 275 -12.74 23.46 -20.80
CA GLY A 275 -12.61 24.88 -20.47
C GLY A 275 -13.90 25.67 -20.61
N ALA A 276 -15.04 25.06 -20.91
CA ALA A 276 -16.31 25.75 -21.08
C ALA A 276 -16.82 26.49 -19.84
N TRP A 277 -16.30 26.18 -18.66
CA TRP A 277 -16.55 26.93 -17.43
C TRP A 277 -15.31 26.96 -16.55
N ARG A 278 -15.23 27.92 -15.63
CA ARG A 278 -13.99 28.24 -14.90
C ARG A 278 -13.55 27.12 -13.96
N GLY A 279 -14.49 26.49 -13.26
CA GLY A 279 -14.21 25.54 -12.18
C GLY A 279 -14.85 25.85 -10.84
N ILE A 280 -14.48 25.05 -9.84
CA ILE A 280 -14.80 25.26 -8.42
C ILE A 280 -13.54 25.77 -7.72
N VAL A 281 -13.61 26.93 -7.07
CA VAL A 281 -12.50 27.52 -6.31
C VAL A 281 -12.85 27.52 -4.83
N LEU A 282 -12.11 26.73 -4.04
CA LEU A 282 -12.25 26.59 -2.59
C LEU A 282 -11.21 27.46 -1.90
N ARG A 283 -11.66 28.50 -1.19
CA ARG A 283 -10.82 29.47 -0.48
C ARG A 283 -11.51 29.93 0.81
N GLY A 284 -12.23 29.00 1.41
CA GLY A 284 -13.13 29.19 2.51
C GLY A 284 -12.45 29.48 3.84
N ASP A 285 -13.21 30.06 4.77
CA ASP A 285 -12.86 30.10 6.19
C ASP A 285 -13.10 28.76 6.91
N GLN A 286 -13.81 27.84 6.27
CA GLN A 286 -14.04 26.45 6.69
C GLN A 286 -13.66 25.50 5.56
N ALA A 287 -13.07 24.34 5.91
CA ALA A 287 -12.73 23.32 4.93
C ALA A 287 -13.99 22.78 4.22
N SER A 288 -13.94 22.71 2.90
CA SER A 288 -14.98 22.12 2.06
C SER A 288 -14.75 20.61 1.88
N SER A 289 -15.82 19.88 1.56
CA SER A 289 -15.77 18.43 1.32
C SER A 289 -16.56 18.09 0.06
N LEU A 290 -15.91 17.39 -0.87
CA LEU A 290 -16.54 16.90 -2.08
C LEU A 290 -16.41 15.38 -2.13
N THR A 291 -17.54 14.67 -2.08
CA THR A 291 -17.58 13.20 -2.05
C THR A 291 -18.54 12.66 -3.10
N HIS A 292 -18.12 11.62 -3.86
CA HIS A 292 -18.87 11.02 -4.98
C HIS A 292 -19.36 12.06 -5.99
N VAL A 293 -18.38 12.74 -6.60
CA VAL A 293 -18.62 13.84 -7.54
C VAL A 293 -18.05 13.53 -8.91
N GLU A 294 -18.81 13.84 -9.97
CA GLU A 294 -18.31 13.86 -11.34
C GLU A 294 -18.14 15.31 -11.80
N ILE A 295 -16.99 15.68 -12.34
CA ILE A 295 -16.70 17.05 -12.80
C ILE A 295 -16.15 16.98 -14.22
N ALA A 296 -16.83 17.64 -15.16
CA ALA A 296 -16.44 17.63 -16.57
C ALA A 296 -16.35 19.02 -17.19
N HIS A 297 -15.49 19.16 -18.21
CA HIS A 297 -15.41 20.32 -19.11
C HIS A 297 -14.95 21.65 -18.47
N ALA A 298 -14.50 21.63 -17.22
CA ALA A 298 -13.98 22.81 -16.54
C ALA A 298 -12.64 23.29 -17.12
N ASN A 299 -12.23 24.52 -16.84
CA ASN A 299 -10.85 24.94 -17.05
C ASN A 299 -9.94 24.31 -15.98
N ARG A 300 -10.26 24.54 -14.70
CA ARG A 300 -9.73 23.77 -13.58
C ARG A 300 -10.89 23.14 -12.87
N ALA A 301 -10.97 21.82 -12.76
CA ALA A 301 -12.15 21.20 -12.15
C ALA A 301 -12.30 21.61 -10.68
N VAL A 302 -11.25 21.43 -9.88
CA VAL A 302 -11.21 21.91 -8.49
C VAL A 302 -9.90 22.65 -8.21
N GLN A 303 -9.99 23.90 -7.78
CA GLN A 303 -8.87 24.67 -7.26
C GLN A 303 -9.01 24.84 -5.75
N ILE A 304 -8.04 24.35 -4.99
CA ILE A 304 -8.02 24.40 -3.52
C ILE A 304 -6.97 25.42 -3.05
N GLN A 305 -7.37 26.35 -2.17
CA GLN A 305 -6.52 27.36 -1.54
C GLN A 305 -6.57 27.28 0.00
N ASP A 306 -7.44 26.43 0.54
CA ASP A 306 -7.65 26.19 1.97
C ASP A 306 -7.21 24.76 2.35
N GLY A 307 -7.92 24.07 3.25
CA GLY A 307 -7.64 22.68 3.67
C GLY A 307 -8.78 21.73 3.34
N SER A 308 -9.34 21.84 2.13
CA SER A 308 -10.49 21.05 1.68
C SER A 308 -10.12 19.63 1.23
N SER A 309 -11.14 18.79 1.08
CA SER A 309 -10.98 17.40 0.62
C SER A 309 -11.80 17.09 -0.64
N VAL A 310 -11.27 16.21 -1.49
CA VAL A 310 -11.91 15.66 -2.68
C VAL A 310 -11.76 14.15 -2.63
N GLN A 311 -12.89 13.43 -2.56
CA GLN A 311 -12.93 11.98 -2.33
C GLN A 311 -13.90 11.30 -3.29
N HIS A 312 -13.59 10.09 -3.76
CA HIS A 312 -14.45 9.31 -4.67
C HIS A 312 -14.89 10.14 -5.89
N ALA A 313 -13.95 10.78 -6.56
CA ALA A 313 -14.26 11.77 -7.60
C ALA A 313 -13.83 11.29 -8.99
N VAL A 314 -14.63 11.62 -10.00
CA VAL A 314 -14.27 11.40 -11.40
C VAL A 314 -14.20 12.73 -12.13
N ILE A 315 -13.04 13.06 -12.68
CA ILE A 315 -12.78 14.35 -13.35
C ILE A 315 -12.39 14.09 -14.80
N ARG A 316 -13.11 14.69 -15.76
CA ARG A 316 -12.86 14.45 -17.19
C ARG A 316 -12.75 15.75 -17.97
N GLN A 317 -11.89 15.77 -18.99
CA GLN A 317 -11.87 16.84 -19.99
C GLN A 317 -11.69 18.25 -19.40
N ALA A 318 -10.86 18.38 -18.35
CA ALA A 318 -10.49 19.70 -17.85
C ALA A 318 -9.38 20.32 -18.71
N ARG A 319 -9.44 21.62 -19.01
CA ARG A 319 -8.47 22.29 -19.91
C ARG A 319 -7.07 22.47 -19.32
N ASP A 320 -6.97 22.88 -18.05
CA ASP A 320 -5.70 23.22 -17.38
C ASP A 320 -5.35 22.20 -16.29
N ALA A 321 -6.24 21.93 -15.33
CA ALA A 321 -5.96 20.97 -14.26
C ALA A 321 -7.21 20.21 -13.80
N GLY A 322 -7.04 18.94 -13.42
CA GLY A 322 -8.07 18.21 -12.69
C GLY A 322 -8.24 18.78 -11.27
N VAL A 323 -7.21 18.62 -10.45
CA VAL A 323 -7.13 19.22 -9.11
C VAL A 323 -5.92 20.12 -9.01
N PHE A 324 -6.11 21.37 -8.62
CA PHE A 324 -5.04 22.36 -8.43
C PHE A 324 -5.01 22.91 -7.00
N LEU A 325 -3.98 22.55 -6.24
CA LEU A 325 -3.73 23.07 -4.90
C LEU A 325 -2.78 24.26 -4.99
N SER A 326 -3.18 25.41 -4.45
CA SER A 326 -2.47 26.68 -4.60
C SER A 326 -2.51 27.51 -3.32
N GLY A 327 -1.82 28.66 -3.29
CA GLY A 327 -1.99 29.64 -2.21
C GLY A 327 -1.52 29.18 -0.82
N SER A 328 -0.62 28.18 -0.74
CA SER A 328 -0.21 27.54 0.52
C SER A 328 -1.32 26.80 1.25
N ALA A 329 -2.27 26.22 0.49
CA ALA A 329 -3.21 25.20 0.96
C ALA A 329 -2.51 24.17 1.87
N ARG A 330 -3.19 23.75 2.96
CA ARG A 330 -2.61 22.83 3.96
C ARG A 330 -3.57 21.70 4.30
N ASP A 331 -3.02 20.54 4.62
CA ASP A 331 -3.75 19.40 5.20
C ASP A 331 -4.91 18.91 4.32
N ASN A 332 -4.73 18.99 3.00
CA ASN A 332 -5.71 18.56 1.99
C ASN A 332 -5.71 17.04 1.86
N VAL A 333 -6.88 16.46 1.59
CA VAL A 333 -7.06 15.02 1.35
C VAL A 333 -7.62 14.80 -0.05
N ILE A 334 -6.90 14.05 -0.89
CA ILE A 334 -7.28 13.69 -2.25
C ILE A 334 -7.30 12.16 -2.36
N GLU A 335 -8.47 11.54 -2.28
CA GLU A 335 -8.58 10.07 -2.14
C GLU A 335 -9.55 9.47 -3.15
N ASP A 336 -9.19 8.36 -3.80
CA ASP A 336 -10.00 7.68 -4.81
C ASP A 336 -10.48 8.67 -5.90
N VAL A 337 -9.52 9.29 -6.57
CA VAL A 337 -9.79 10.31 -7.61
C VAL A 337 -9.27 9.82 -8.95
N ALA A 338 -10.19 9.58 -9.87
CA ALA A 338 -9.89 9.22 -11.25
C ALA A 338 -10.01 10.44 -12.17
N MET A 339 -8.96 10.75 -12.92
CA MET A 339 -8.92 11.88 -13.84
C MET A 339 -8.54 11.43 -15.25
N SER A 340 -9.24 11.89 -16.28
CA SER A 340 -8.92 11.51 -17.67
C SER A 340 -9.10 12.64 -18.68
N ASP A 341 -8.40 12.49 -19.82
CA ASP A 341 -8.54 13.35 -21.00
C ASP A 341 -8.26 14.84 -20.71
N LEU A 342 -7.24 15.12 -19.89
CA LEU A 342 -6.95 16.45 -19.40
C LEU A 342 -6.08 17.24 -20.38
N GLY A 343 -6.33 18.55 -20.51
CA GLY A 343 -5.59 19.41 -21.42
C GLY A 343 -4.15 19.68 -20.98
N ARG A 344 -3.85 19.71 -19.67
CA ARG A 344 -2.47 19.89 -19.17
C ARG A 344 -2.13 19.02 -17.97
N TYR A 345 -2.66 19.29 -16.78
CA TYR A 345 -2.22 18.61 -15.55
C TYR A 345 -3.34 17.76 -14.93
N GLY A 346 -2.96 16.65 -14.30
CA GLY A 346 -3.84 15.90 -13.41
C GLY A 346 -3.97 16.57 -12.05
N LEU A 347 -3.03 16.23 -11.18
CA LEU A 347 -2.86 16.80 -9.85
C LEU A 347 -1.72 17.84 -9.88
N TRP A 348 -2.02 19.10 -9.59
CA TRP A 348 -1.03 20.17 -9.54
C TRP A 348 -0.96 20.80 -8.15
N LEU A 349 0.21 20.78 -7.51
CA LEU A 349 0.50 21.44 -6.25
C LEU A 349 1.48 22.60 -6.47
N ALA A 350 1.06 23.82 -6.16
CA ALA A 350 1.87 25.02 -6.20
C ALA A 350 1.91 25.71 -4.83
N GLY A 351 2.94 25.39 -4.05
CA GLY A 351 3.15 25.88 -2.68
C GLY A 351 2.33 25.17 -1.60
N ALA A 352 1.56 24.13 -1.94
CA ALA A 352 0.70 23.40 -1.01
C ALA A 352 1.51 22.53 -0.04
N GLN A 353 1.10 22.43 1.21
CA GLN A 353 1.83 21.71 2.26
C GLN A 353 0.99 20.61 2.90
N GLY A 354 1.60 19.50 3.30
CA GLY A 354 0.94 18.43 4.05
C GLY A 354 -0.19 17.75 3.29
N THR A 355 -0.16 17.74 1.95
CA THR A 355 -1.22 17.07 1.17
C THR A 355 -1.08 15.56 1.33
N GLN A 356 -2.18 14.91 1.69
CA GLN A 356 -2.33 13.46 1.75
C GLN A 356 -3.15 13.02 0.55
N ALA A 357 -2.69 12.01 -0.17
CA ALA A 357 -3.43 11.46 -1.27
C ALA A 357 -3.36 9.93 -1.27
N ALA A 358 -4.42 9.29 -1.73
CA ALA A 358 -4.43 7.86 -1.96
C ALA A 358 -5.32 7.48 -3.14
N ASP A 359 -4.97 6.41 -3.85
CA ASP A 359 -5.77 5.87 -4.96
C ASP A 359 -6.06 6.93 -6.04
N VAL A 360 -5.04 7.70 -6.43
CA VAL A 360 -5.16 8.75 -7.46
C VAL A 360 -4.75 8.21 -8.82
N THR A 361 -5.65 8.25 -9.78
CA THR A 361 -5.40 7.83 -11.17
C THR A 361 -5.53 9.03 -12.12
N VAL A 362 -4.55 9.20 -13.00
CA VAL A 362 -4.57 10.15 -14.11
C VAL A 362 -4.25 9.39 -15.39
N ASP A 363 -5.24 9.24 -16.26
CA ASP A 363 -5.13 8.56 -17.55
C ASP A 363 -5.34 9.58 -18.69
N GLY A 364 -4.24 9.98 -19.33
CA GLY A 364 -4.26 10.93 -20.43
C GLY A 364 -4.28 12.38 -19.97
N CYS A 365 -3.15 13.06 -20.15
CA CYS A 365 -3.04 14.49 -19.89
C CYS A 365 -2.09 15.18 -20.89
N GLY A 366 -2.31 16.45 -21.24
CA GLY A 366 -1.47 17.11 -22.25
C GLY A 366 -0.07 17.52 -21.78
N GLN A 367 0.17 17.58 -20.46
CA GLN A 367 1.47 17.91 -19.86
C GLN A 367 1.89 16.83 -18.85
N ALA A 368 1.73 17.05 -17.54
CA ALA A 368 2.19 16.13 -16.51
C ALA A 368 1.04 15.63 -15.63
N GLY A 369 1.05 14.33 -15.30
CA GLY A 369 0.01 13.74 -14.47
C GLY A 369 0.02 14.32 -13.06
N LEU A 370 1.20 14.38 -12.47
CA LEU A 370 1.50 15.07 -11.21
C LEU A 370 2.47 16.24 -11.47
N GLN A 371 2.08 17.45 -11.11
CA GLN A 371 2.94 18.64 -11.13
C GLN A 371 3.12 19.17 -9.71
N MET A 372 4.35 19.37 -9.26
CA MET A 372 4.66 19.94 -7.94
C MET A 372 5.72 21.03 -8.05
N ASP A 373 5.45 22.20 -7.50
CA ASP A 373 6.38 23.33 -7.48
C ASP A 373 6.28 24.16 -6.19
N ALA A 374 7.11 25.21 -6.08
CA ALA A 374 7.09 26.19 -4.99
C ALA A 374 7.17 25.58 -3.57
N SER A 375 8.05 24.60 -3.35
CA SER A 375 8.24 23.91 -2.05
C SER A 375 7.07 23.04 -1.61
N SER A 376 6.20 22.62 -2.53
CA SER A 376 5.05 21.76 -2.18
C SER A 376 5.44 20.45 -1.50
N THR A 377 4.57 19.93 -0.64
CA THR A 377 4.74 18.64 0.03
C THR A 377 3.54 17.70 -0.16
N LEU A 378 3.82 16.45 -0.56
CA LEU A 378 2.83 15.41 -0.86
C LEU A 378 3.24 14.06 -0.26
N THR A 379 2.29 13.35 0.35
CA THR A 379 2.37 11.90 0.57
C THR A 379 1.29 11.25 -0.28
N LEU A 380 1.66 10.31 -1.15
CA LEU A 380 0.73 9.61 -2.03
C LEU A 380 0.94 8.09 -1.93
N GLU A 381 -0.11 7.38 -1.56
CA GLU A 381 -0.19 5.93 -1.43
C GLU A 381 -1.11 5.35 -2.51
N ARG A 382 -0.63 4.42 -3.33
CA ARG A 382 -1.33 3.88 -4.51
C ARG A 382 -1.73 4.97 -5.51
N GLY A 383 -1.07 4.99 -6.65
CA GLY A 383 -1.44 5.94 -7.71
C GLY A 383 -0.94 5.53 -9.07
N ALA A 384 -1.58 6.06 -10.11
CA ALA A 384 -1.23 5.78 -11.49
C ALA A 384 -1.28 7.06 -12.33
N PHE A 385 -0.16 7.43 -12.95
CA PHE A 385 -0.06 8.60 -13.83
C PHE A 385 0.44 8.15 -15.20
N ARG A 386 -0.48 8.03 -16.15
CA ARG A 386 -0.25 7.36 -17.43
C ARG A 386 -0.71 8.18 -18.63
N GLY A 387 -0.09 7.92 -19.78
CA GLY A 387 -0.51 8.49 -21.06
C GLY A 387 -0.39 10.01 -21.14
N CYS A 388 0.48 10.63 -20.33
CA CYS A 388 0.66 12.07 -20.35
C CYS A 388 1.62 12.53 -21.47
N GLY A 389 1.37 13.72 -22.00
CA GLY A 389 2.08 14.34 -23.13
C GLY A 389 3.50 14.78 -22.80
N ARG A 390 3.86 14.80 -21.51
CA ARG A 390 5.22 14.97 -21.01
C ARG A 390 5.55 13.85 -20.01
N CYS A 391 5.80 14.18 -18.74
CA CYS A 391 6.15 13.18 -17.74
C CYS A 391 4.96 12.76 -16.88
N GLY A 392 4.98 11.54 -16.33
CA GLY A 392 3.97 11.12 -15.35
C GLY A 392 3.98 12.01 -14.11
N GLY A 393 5.17 12.32 -13.59
CA GLY A 393 5.39 13.25 -12.48
C GLY A 393 6.48 14.29 -12.76
N MET A 394 6.27 15.53 -12.32
CA MET A 394 7.21 16.64 -12.45
C MET A 394 7.30 17.43 -11.14
N LEU A 395 8.42 17.29 -10.44
CA LEU A 395 8.67 17.89 -9.13
C LEU A 395 9.79 18.93 -9.27
N THR A 396 9.52 20.18 -8.90
CA THR A 396 10.53 21.27 -8.93
C THR A 396 10.61 21.94 -7.58
N SER A 397 11.75 21.77 -6.90
CA SER A 397 11.97 22.23 -5.52
C SER A 397 10.83 21.80 -4.59
N ALA A 398 10.42 20.53 -4.66
CA ALA A 398 9.28 19.97 -3.93
C ALA A 398 9.70 18.71 -3.14
N THR A 399 8.90 18.30 -2.15
CA THR A 399 9.12 17.06 -1.41
C THR A 399 7.94 16.10 -1.60
N ALA A 400 8.21 14.89 -2.06
CA ALA A 400 7.18 13.87 -2.21
C ALA A 400 7.59 12.54 -1.56
N THR A 401 6.61 11.88 -0.96
CA THR A 401 6.72 10.50 -0.50
C THR A 401 5.70 9.66 -1.28
N PHE A 402 6.15 8.58 -1.90
CA PHE A 402 5.35 7.69 -2.75
C PHE A 402 5.43 6.26 -2.24
N SER A 403 4.29 5.58 -2.17
CA SER A 403 4.21 4.14 -1.95
C SER A 403 3.27 3.54 -2.99
N GLU A 404 3.71 2.54 -3.75
CA GLU A 404 2.88 1.90 -4.79
C GLU A 404 2.38 2.88 -5.88
N VAL A 405 3.26 3.79 -6.33
CA VAL A 405 2.92 4.78 -7.37
C VAL A 405 3.55 4.42 -8.71
N HIS A 406 2.74 4.47 -9.76
CA HIS A 406 3.07 4.04 -11.11
C HIS A 406 3.09 5.23 -12.09
N PHE A 407 4.25 5.53 -12.68
CA PHE A 407 4.44 6.57 -13.69
C PHE A 407 4.77 5.94 -15.04
N ASP A 408 3.77 5.39 -15.72
CA ASP A 408 3.97 4.50 -16.87
C ASP A 408 3.40 5.06 -18.18
N GLY A 409 4.05 4.76 -19.31
CA GLY A 409 3.50 5.04 -20.64
C GLY A 409 3.36 6.53 -20.98
N ASN A 410 4.21 7.38 -20.40
CA ASN A 410 4.21 8.83 -20.67
C ASN A 410 5.14 9.18 -21.85
N THR A 411 4.87 10.30 -22.54
CA THR A 411 5.56 10.65 -23.79
C THR A 411 7.02 11.06 -23.58
N GLU A 412 7.31 11.73 -22.46
CA GLU A 412 8.67 12.01 -22.01
C GLU A 412 9.03 11.02 -20.90
N CYS A 413 9.11 11.43 -19.64
CA CYS A 413 9.66 10.61 -18.57
C CYS A 413 8.61 10.01 -17.63
N GLY A 414 8.97 9.02 -16.81
CA GLY A 414 8.12 8.57 -15.71
C GLY A 414 8.04 9.67 -14.64
N LEU A 415 9.15 9.90 -13.94
CA LEU A 415 9.27 10.91 -12.88
C LEU A 415 10.47 11.83 -13.12
N PHE A 416 10.20 13.12 -13.24
CA PHE A 416 11.21 14.18 -13.24
C PHE A 416 11.25 14.87 -11.88
N ALA A 417 12.45 15.01 -11.31
CA ALA A 417 12.69 15.79 -10.10
C ALA A 417 13.83 16.78 -10.32
N GLN A 418 13.61 18.04 -9.98
CA GLN A 418 14.62 19.10 -10.01
C GLN A 418 14.71 19.79 -8.65
N GLY A 419 15.77 19.51 -7.89
CA GLY A 419 15.88 19.92 -6.49
C GLY A 419 14.82 19.26 -5.57
N GLY A 420 14.89 19.52 -4.27
CA GLY A 420 13.93 18.98 -3.29
C GLY A 420 14.24 17.54 -2.88
N GLN A 421 13.21 16.76 -2.54
CA GLN A 421 13.36 15.40 -2.03
C GLN A 421 12.28 14.46 -2.59
N VAL A 422 12.70 13.24 -2.97
CA VAL A 422 11.81 12.17 -3.41
C VAL A 422 12.12 10.93 -2.59
N ASN A 423 11.11 10.41 -1.88
CA ASN A 423 11.18 9.10 -1.23
C ASN A 423 10.11 8.21 -1.87
N ALA A 424 10.48 7.21 -2.66
CA ALA A 424 9.55 6.36 -3.37
C ALA A 424 9.83 4.89 -3.07
N THR A 425 8.78 4.12 -2.76
CA THR A 425 8.85 2.66 -2.62
C THR A 425 7.78 1.91 -3.44
N ASP A 426 8.10 0.71 -3.92
CA ASP A 426 7.15 -0.27 -4.45
C ASP A 426 6.35 0.19 -5.70
N GLY A 427 6.91 1.11 -6.49
CA GLY A 427 6.27 1.70 -7.66
C GLY A 427 6.80 1.20 -9.00
N SER A 428 6.34 1.83 -10.08
CA SER A 428 6.85 1.54 -11.43
C SER A 428 7.05 2.80 -12.27
N MET A 429 8.00 2.74 -13.19
CA MET A 429 8.27 3.77 -14.18
C MET A 429 8.58 3.07 -15.51
N ARG A 430 7.53 2.64 -16.20
CA ARG A 430 7.63 1.71 -17.34
C ARG A 430 7.24 2.34 -18.66
N ALA A 431 7.90 1.93 -19.74
CA ALA A 431 7.50 2.24 -21.11
C ALA A 431 7.28 3.74 -21.40
N ASN A 432 8.03 4.62 -20.73
CA ASN A 432 7.99 6.05 -21.01
C ASN A 432 8.87 6.37 -22.23
N GLY A 433 8.55 7.41 -23.01
CA GLY A 433 9.26 7.74 -24.25
C GLY A 433 10.70 8.25 -24.06
N ALA A 434 11.05 8.72 -22.87
CA ALA A 434 12.37 9.18 -22.45
C ALA A 434 12.83 8.42 -21.19
N GLU A 435 13.21 9.09 -20.10
CA GLU A 435 13.76 8.42 -18.92
C GLU A 435 12.67 7.81 -18.00
N GLY A 436 12.99 6.75 -17.25
CA GLY A 436 12.12 6.30 -16.17
C GLY A 436 12.10 7.32 -15.02
N PHE A 437 13.25 7.53 -14.39
CA PHE A 437 13.50 8.53 -13.36
C PHE A 437 14.61 9.50 -13.78
N PHE A 438 14.33 10.80 -13.77
CA PHE A 438 15.31 11.84 -14.03
C PHE A 438 15.42 12.81 -12.85
N ALA A 439 16.55 12.73 -12.14
CA ALA A 439 16.94 13.67 -11.10
C ALA A 439 17.95 14.72 -11.60
N LEU A 440 17.65 15.99 -11.35
CA LEU A 440 18.42 17.14 -11.79
C LEU A 440 18.68 18.09 -10.62
N GLU A 441 19.89 18.65 -10.51
CA GLU A 441 20.29 19.48 -9.36
C GLU A 441 20.26 18.70 -8.03
N ALA A 442 20.04 19.38 -6.89
CA ALA A 442 20.15 18.81 -5.54
C ALA A 442 18.86 18.07 -5.13
N VAL A 443 18.53 16.97 -5.83
CA VAL A 443 17.47 16.05 -5.42
C VAL A 443 18.03 15.06 -4.40
N ALA A 444 17.39 14.96 -3.23
CA ALA A 444 17.71 14.01 -2.18
C ALA A 444 16.63 12.93 -2.02
N GLY A 445 16.84 11.97 -1.10
CA GLY A 445 15.89 10.91 -0.75
C GLY A 445 16.28 9.54 -1.32
N SER A 446 15.29 8.68 -1.56
CA SER A 446 15.52 7.36 -2.15
C SER A 446 14.40 6.90 -3.10
N VAL A 447 14.75 6.05 -4.05
CA VAL A 447 13.83 5.32 -4.94
C VAL A 447 14.16 3.83 -4.79
N GLU A 448 13.26 3.05 -4.19
CA GLU A 448 13.54 1.68 -3.78
C GLU A 448 12.44 0.70 -4.22
N ARG A 449 12.81 -0.55 -4.56
CA ARG A 449 11.84 -1.58 -4.98
C ARG A 449 10.96 -1.14 -6.15
N HIS A 450 11.55 -0.42 -7.12
CA HIS A 450 10.84 0.04 -8.30
C HIS A 450 11.07 -0.86 -9.51
N GLN A 451 10.07 -0.92 -10.37
CA GLN A 451 10.16 -1.52 -11.69
C GLN A 451 10.36 -0.41 -12.74
N ILE A 452 11.61 -0.17 -13.13
CA ILE A 452 12.03 0.91 -14.04
C ILE A 452 12.47 0.29 -15.36
N VAL A 453 11.53 -0.01 -16.24
CA VAL A 453 11.80 -0.87 -17.41
C VAL A 453 11.26 -0.31 -18.72
N ASP A 454 11.88 -0.71 -19.82
CA ASP A 454 11.44 -0.43 -21.19
C ASP A 454 11.26 1.06 -21.53
N ASN A 455 11.95 1.95 -20.82
CA ASN A 455 11.91 3.38 -21.13
C ASN A 455 12.76 3.68 -22.37
N GLY A 456 12.33 4.65 -23.18
CA GLY A 456 12.96 4.99 -24.44
C GLY A 456 14.40 5.47 -24.27
N ARG A 457 14.69 6.19 -23.19
CA ARG A 457 16.04 6.56 -22.75
C ARG A 457 16.39 5.80 -21.47
N GLU A 458 17.37 6.27 -20.70
CA GLU A 458 17.83 5.56 -19.52
C GLU A 458 16.72 5.33 -18.49
N GLY A 459 16.79 4.19 -17.79
CA GLY A 459 15.89 3.94 -16.66
C GLY A 459 16.09 5.01 -15.60
N VAL A 460 17.34 5.32 -15.25
CA VAL A 460 17.69 6.34 -14.26
C VAL A 460 18.72 7.32 -14.81
N ARG A 461 18.47 8.61 -14.64
CA ARG A 461 19.42 9.68 -14.97
C ARG A 461 19.62 10.62 -13.79
N LEU A 462 20.86 10.79 -13.35
CA LEU A 462 21.26 11.71 -12.28
C LEU A 462 22.19 12.79 -12.86
N GLN A 463 21.74 14.03 -13.00
CA GLN A 463 22.49 15.09 -13.68
C GLN A 463 22.79 16.29 -12.78
N VAL A 464 24.04 16.79 -12.84
CA VAL A 464 24.42 18.07 -12.22
C VAL A 464 23.90 19.27 -13.01
N ARG A 465 23.49 20.32 -12.28
CA ARG A 465 23.31 21.67 -12.84
C ARG A 465 23.65 22.69 -11.76
N ASN A 466 24.33 23.78 -12.13
CA ASN A 466 24.72 24.86 -11.20
C ASN A 466 25.52 24.38 -9.97
N ASN A 467 26.39 23.38 -10.11
CA ASN A 467 27.13 22.70 -9.03
C ASN A 467 26.26 21.95 -7.99
N ASN A 468 24.95 21.89 -8.18
CA ASN A 468 24.06 21.08 -7.38
C ASN A 468 24.00 19.67 -7.97
N ASN A 469 24.35 18.67 -7.16
CA ASN A 469 24.42 17.27 -7.56
C ASN A 469 23.27 16.51 -6.90
N PRO A 470 22.60 15.59 -7.62
CA PRO A 470 21.65 14.68 -6.99
C PRO A 470 22.39 13.81 -5.95
N THR A 471 21.70 13.55 -4.84
CA THR A 471 22.15 12.61 -3.79
C THR A 471 21.10 11.54 -3.50
N VAL A 472 20.09 11.42 -4.37
CA VAL A 472 19.04 10.40 -4.28
C VAL A 472 19.66 9.01 -4.46
N ALA A 473 19.36 8.12 -3.52
CA ALA A 473 19.76 6.72 -3.61
C ALA A 473 18.72 5.95 -4.47
N VAL A 474 19.17 5.12 -5.40
CA VAL A 474 18.29 4.21 -6.15
C VAL A 474 18.71 2.80 -5.82
N ARG A 475 17.87 1.99 -5.18
CA ARG A 475 18.31 0.68 -4.65
C ARG A 475 17.23 -0.38 -4.81
N ARG A 476 17.63 -1.65 -4.77
CA ARG A 476 16.69 -2.80 -4.75
C ARG A 476 15.64 -2.73 -5.85
N SER A 477 15.97 -2.11 -6.98
CA SER A 477 15.04 -1.84 -8.07
C SER A 477 15.43 -2.66 -9.28
N ASN A 478 14.43 -2.98 -10.09
CA ASN A 478 14.60 -3.66 -11.37
C ASN A 478 14.72 -2.61 -12.48
N ILE A 479 15.91 -2.46 -13.07
CA ILE A 479 16.24 -1.38 -14.02
C ILE A 479 16.87 -1.97 -15.29
N HIS A 480 16.04 -2.50 -16.19
CA HIS A 480 16.50 -3.14 -17.44
C HIS A 480 15.60 -2.80 -18.64
N GLY A 481 16.05 -3.15 -19.85
CA GLY A 481 15.29 -2.90 -21.07
C GLY A 481 15.20 -1.42 -21.49
N ASN A 482 15.83 -0.51 -20.73
CA ASN A 482 15.80 0.92 -21.00
C ASN A 482 16.86 1.32 -22.03
N GLY A 483 16.70 2.51 -22.61
CA GLY A 483 17.72 3.14 -23.45
C GLY A 483 17.64 2.80 -24.94
N GLY A 484 16.55 2.16 -25.40
CA GLY A 484 16.40 1.71 -26.78
C GLY A 484 16.41 2.82 -27.84
N GLN A 485 16.13 4.07 -27.46
CA GLN A 485 16.22 5.29 -28.30
C GLN A 485 17.55 6.06 -28.10
N GLY A 486 18.49 5.48 -27.34
CA GLY A 486 19.79 6.05 -27.05
C GLY A 486 19.85 6.81 -25.73
N SER A 487 20.96 6.62 -25.04
CA SER A 487 21.26 7.20 -23.74
C SER A 487 22.19 8.40 -23.84
N THR A 488 22.11 9.25 -22.83
CA THR A 488 23.07 10.30 -22.58
C THR A 488 24.37 9.74 -22.04
N THR A 489 25.47 10.29 -22.53
CA THR A 489 26.80 9.99 -22.01
C THR A 489 27.49 11.22 -21.45
N TYR A 490 28.33 10.99 -20.44
CA TYR A 490 29.13 12.02 -19.80
C TYR A 490 30.59 11.66 -19.91
N ALA A 491 31.41 12.66 -20.22
CA ALA A 491 32.85 12.48 -20.34
C ALA A 491 33.59 13.53 -19.50
N TYR A 492 34.63 13.04 -18.83
CA TYR A 492 35.57 13.83 -18.05
C TYR A 492 36.90 13.93 -18.78
N VAL A 493 37.27 15.13 -19.23
CA VAL A 493 38.46 15.33 -20.07
C VAL A 493 39.30 16.51 -19.60
N ASN A 494 40.63 16.40 -19.73
CA ASN A 494 41.51 17.55 -19.61
C ASN A 494 41.63 18.22 -21.00
N PRO A 495 41.12 19.44 -21.20
CA PRO A 495 41.13 20.08 -22.51
C PRO A 495 42.49 20.69 -22.88
N ALA A 496 43.48 20.66 -21.96
CA ALA A 496 44.77 21.33 -22.09
C ALA A 496 44.67 22.84 -22.39
N LEU A 497 43.57 23.50 -22.01
CA LEU A 497 43.39 24.94 -22.15
C LEU A 497 44.22 25.68 -21.10
N ALA A 498 45.19 26.46 -21.55
CA ALA A 498 46.02 27.29 -20.68
C ALA A 498 46.47 28.56 -21.39
N VAL A 499 46.64 29.64 -20.63
CA VAL A 499 47.24 30.88 -21.09
C VAL A 499 48.03 31.53 -19.96
N SER A 500 49.12 32.21 -20.32
CA SER A 500 49.90 33.06 -19.42
C SER A 500 50.15 34.40 -20.10
N ASP A 501 49.95 35.50 -19.38
CA ASP A 501 50.15 36.83 -19.94
C ASP A 501 51.42 37.49 -19.40
N SER A 502 52.46 37.59 -20.23
CA SER A 502 53.76 38.12 -19.79
C SER A 502 53.90 39.63 -19.97
N LEU A 503 53.01 40.28 -20.72
CA LEU A 503 53.12 41.70 -21.11
C LEU A 503 52.15 42.56 -20.29
N ASN A 504 52.63 43.62 -19.67
CA ASN A 504 51.78 44.61 -18.99
C ASN A 504 51.43 45.77 -19.96
N ASP A 505 50.71 45.45 -21.03
CA ASP A 505 50.30 46.41 -22.07
C ASP A 505 48.79 46.68 -22.08
N GLY A 506 48.05 46.14 -21.10
CA GLY A 506 46.60 46.27 -20.97
C GLY A 506 45.80 45.45 -22.00
N ARG A 507 46.44 44.50 -22.68
CA ARG A 507 45.75 43.55 -23.57
C ARG A 507 45.43 42.26 -22.84
N VAL A 508 44.41 41.56 -23.34
CA VAL A 508 44.01 40.25 -22.81
C VAL A 508 44.59 39.15 -23.67
N SER A 509 45.51 38.36 -23.10
CA SER A 509 46.02 37.14 -23.74
C SER A 509 44.96 36.04 -23.65
N THR A 510 44.59 35.43 -24.78
CA THR A 510 43.53 34.40 -24.85
C THR A 510 44.09 33.09 -25.43
N SER A 511 43.66 31.94 -24.90
CA SER A 511 44.00 30.61 -25.41
C SER A 511 43.34 30.32 -26.76
N GLY A 512 43.67 29.17 -27.36
CA GLY A 512 42.81 28.57 -28.38
C GLY A 512 41.43 28.17 -27.82
N THR A 513 40.51 27.78 -28.71
CA THR A 513 39.19 27.25 -28.33
C THR A 513 39.25 25.73 -28.24
N TRP A 514 38.76 25.18 -27.14
CA TRP A 514 38.41 23.76 -27.08
C TRP A 514 36.90 23.60 -27.32
N ARG A 515 36.50 22.65 -28.17
CA ARG A 515 35.09 22.35 -28.46
C ARG A 515 34.78 20.94 -28.00
N ALA A 516 33.58 20.76 -27.45
CA ALA A 516 33.10 19.43 -27.10
C ALA A 516 33.03 18.56 -28.37
N PRO A 517 33.56 17.33 -28.35
CA PRO A 517 33.37 16.36 -29.43
C PRO A 517 31.89 16.15 -29.76
N ASP A 518 31.61 15.80 -31.01
CA ASP A 518 30.28 15.37 -31.50
C ASP A 518 29.12 16.35 -31.17
N GLY A 519 29.44 17.64 -31.00
CA GLY A 519 28.44 18.66 -30.67
C GLY A 519 27.97 18.63 -29.21
N GLY A 520 28.72 17.98 -28.31
CA GLY A 520 28.40 17.91 -26.89
C GLY A 520 28.29 19.27 -26.19
N ARG A 521 27.82 19.24 -24.93
CA ARG A 521 27.63 20.43 -24.09
C ARG A 521 28.47 20.33 -22.82
N ILE A 522 29.37 21.28 -22.63
CA ILE A 522 30.22 21.40 -21.44
C ILE A 522 29.36 21.95 -20.30
N LEU A 523 29.14 21.14 -19.26
CA LEU A 523 28.28 21.47 -18.13
C LEU A 523 29.04 22.16 -16.99
N ALA A 524 30.33 21.82 -16.82
CA ALA A 524 31.18 22.41 -15.80
C ALA A 524 32.67 22.39 -16.23
N ALA A 525 33.44 23.35 -15.73
CA ALA A 525 34.88 23.45 -15.97
C ALA A 525 35.66 23.65 -14.67
N GLN A 526 36.66 22.81 -14.40
CA GLN A 526 37.59 22.99 -13.29
C GLN A 526 38.66 23.99 -13.72
N VAL A 527 38.65 25.18 -13.13
CA VAL A 527 39.59 26.24 -13.50
C VAL A 527 40.68 26.39 -12.46
N SER A 528 41.87 26.80 -12.92
CA SER A 528 42.96 27.26 -12.07
C SER A 528 43.43 28.62 -12.56
N PHE A 529 43.25 29.63 -11.71
CA PHE A 529 43.80 30.97 -11.92
C PHE A 529 44.86 31.24 -10.85
N SER A 530 46.02 31.74 -11.28
CA SER A 530 47.07 32.26 -10.43
C SER A 530 47.37 33.68 -10.86
N GLU A 531 47.23 34.66 -9.97
CA GLU A 531 47.55 36.06 -10.20
C GLU A 531 49.06 36.28 -10.38
N GLY A 532 49.91 35.40 -9.84
CA GLY A 532 51.36 35.45 -10.00
C GLY A 532 52.07 36.50 -9.12
N GLY A 533 51.38 37.26 -8.28
CA GLY A 533 52.00 38.27 -7.41
C GLY A 533 50.98 39.11 -6.66
N PRO A 534 51.41 40.12 -5.87
CA PRO A 534 50.50 40.90 -5.04
C PRO A 534 49.62 41.85 -5.89
N LEU A 535 48.44 41.32 -6.24
CA LEU A 535 47.14 41.98 -6.49
C LEU A 535 47.08 42.95 -7.68
N ARG A 536 46.40 42.51 -8.77
CA ARG A 536 45.69 43.31 -9.81
C ARG A 536 45.45 42.57 -11.14
N ASN A 537 45.89 41.32 -11.30
CA ASN A 537 45.73 40.60 -12.57
C ASN A 537 44.36 39.92 -12.65
N ASN A 538 43.83 39.78 -13.86
CA ASN A 538 42.52 39.15 -14.07
C ASN A 538 42.63 37.87 -14.90
N GLY A 539 41.79 36.90 -14.55
CA GLY A 539 41.55 35.70 -15.33
C GLY A 539 40.11 35.70 -15.84
N TYR A 540 39.88 35.08 -16.99
CA TYR A 540 38.56 34.98 -17.60
C TYR A 540 38.34 33.57 -18.17
N LEU A 541 37.18 32.99 -17.86
CA LEU A 541 36.63 31.84 -18.58
C LEU A 541 35.61 32.38 -19.59
N ARG A 542 35.71 31.96 -20.85
CA ARG A 542 34.92 32.50 -21.97
C ARG A 542 34.28 31.40 -22.81
N ASP A 543 33.16 31.71 -23.44
CA ASP A 543 32.52 30.86 -24.46
C ASP A 543 33.28 30.92 -25.80
N VAL A 544 32.80 30.16 -26.80
CA VAL A 544 33.39 30.12 -28.16
C VAL A 544 33.30 31.44 -28.92
N ARG A 545 32.46 32.38 -28.47
CA ARG A 545 32.29 33.73 -29.06
C ARG A 545 33.16 34.77 -28.34
N GLY A 546 33.90 34.36 -27.29
CA GLY A 546 34.72 35.24 -26.47
C GLY A 546 33.93 35.97 -25.37
N VAL A 547 32.67 35.62 -25.13
CA VAL A 547 31.87 36.18 -24.03
C VAL A 547 32.37 35.63 -22.71
N THR A 548 32.70 36.51 -21.76
CA THR A 548 33.13 36.12 -20.42
C THR A 548 31.98 35.46 -19.65
N LEU A 549 32.17 34.19 -19.32
CA LEU A 549 31.27 33.40 -18.49
C LEU A 549 31.58 33.61 -17.01
N ARG A 550 32.87 33.76 -16.65
CA ARG A 550 33.33 34.01 -15.29
C ARG A 550 34.66 34.78 -15.28
N SER A 551 34.80 35.72 -14.37
CA SER A 551 36.03 36.48 -14.11
C SER A 551 36.65 36.10 -12.76
N PHE A 552 37.97 36.16 -12.68
CA PHE A 552 38.76 35.88 -11.49
C PHE A 552 39.71 37.05 -11.25
N SER A 553 39.72 37.58 -10.04
CA SER A 553 40.60 38.69 -9.65
C SER A 553 41.48 38.34 -8.45
N ARG A 554 41.57 37.03 -8.13
CA ARG A 554 42.31 36.40 -7.03
C ARG A 554 42.59 34.96 -7.41
N ASP A 555 43.68 34.39 -6.90
CA ASP A 555 43.99 32.97 -7.05
C ASP A 555 42.74 32.11 -6.81
N ALA A 556 42.47 31.21 -7.75
CA ALA A 556 41.28 30.37 -7.74
C ALA A 556 41.61 28.96 -8.22
N ASN A 557 41.01 27.97 -7.56
CA ASN A 557 41.00 26.58 -7.99
C ASN A 557 39.61 26.01 -7.68
N GLU A 558 38.68 26.18 -8.60
CA GLU A 558 37.25 25.89 -8.38
C GLU A 558 36.58 25.30 -9.62
N TRP A 559 35.45 24.61 -9.41
CA TRP A 559 34.56 24.21 -10.49
C TRP A 559 33.60 25.35 -10.84
N VAL A 560 33.61 25.76 -12.09
CA VAL A 560 32.69 26.76 -12.63
C VAL A 560 31.55 26.05 -13.35
N PRO A 561 30.30 26.17 -12.88
CA PRO A 561 29.14 25.62 -13.57
C PRO A 561 28.77 26.49 -14.77
N LEU A 562 28.25 25.86 -15.81
CA LEU A 562 27.97 26.51 -17.10
C LEU A 562 26.48 26.46 -17.50
N GLY A 563 25.59 26.25 -16.53
CA GLY A 563 24.13 26.20 -16.75
C GLY A 563 23.73 25.10 -17.74
N ASP A 564 23.02 25.48 -18.80
CA ASP A 564 22.58 24.60 -19.89
C ASP A 564 23.73 24.08 -20.78
N GLY A 565 24.94 24.55 -20.51
CA GLY A 565 26.18 24.07 -21.07
C GLY A 565 26.67 24.85 -22.29
N GLN A 566 27.97 24.72 -22.57
CA GLN A 566 28.66 25.45 -23.65
C GLN A 566 29.16 24.49 -24.73
N GLU A 567 29.15 24.92 -25.99
CA GLU A 567 29.70 24.12 -27.10
C GLU A 567 31.23 24.08 -27.10
N GLY A 568 31.86 25.00 -26.38
CA GLY A 568 33.30 25.13 -26.27
C GLY A 568 33.71 26.26 -25.33
N LEU A 569 34.97 26.26 -24.95
CA LEU A 569 35.54 27.21 -23.99
C LEU A 569 36.87 27.77 -24.46
N GLN A 570 37.14 28.97 -23.96
CA GLN A 570 38.44 29.65 -24.01
C GLN A 570 38.80 30.12 -22.60
N VAL A 571 40.10 30.27 -22.33
CA VAL A 571 40.59 30.98 -21.15
C VAL A 571 41.41 32.20 -21.56
N ALA A 572 41.33 33.23 -20.74
CA ALA A 572 42.06 34.47 -20.95
C ALA A 572 42.71 34.93 -19.63
N ALA A 573 43.86 35.61 -19.75
CA ALA A 573 44.55 36.26 -18.65
C ALA A 573 44.94 37.68 -19.08
N GLU A 574 44.89 38.61 -18.13
CA GLU A 574 45.22 40.02 -18.31
C GLU A 574 46.18 40.44 -17.20
N ARG A 575 47.37 40.88 -17.60
CA ARG A 575 48.38 41.40 -16.69
C ARG A 575 48.25 42.92 -16.55
N ASN A 576 48.00 43.38 -15.32
CA ASN A 576 47.82 44.80 -14.97
C ASN A 576 48.94 45.37 -14.08
N THR A 577 49.98 44.58 -13.81
CA THR A 577 51.15 45.00 -13.01
C THR A 577 52.45 44.36 -13.48
N ASN A 578 53.55 45.11 -13.37
CA ASN A 578 54.91 44.64 -13.63
C ASN A 578 55.53 43.91 -12.43
N VAL A 579 54.83 43.83 -11.29
CA VAL A 579 55.32 43.21 -10.05
C VAL A 579 54.82 41.77 -9.96
N GLY A 580 55.74 40.81 -9.74
CA GLY A 580 55.42 39.38 -9.64
C GLY A 580 55.58 38.61 -10.95
N GLN A 581 55.23 37.32 -10.89
CA GLN A 581 55.11 36.42 -12.03
C GLN A 581 53.91 36.78 -12.92
N ALA A 582 53.93 36.31 -14.16
CA ALA A 582 52.80 36.44 -15.08
C ALA A 582 51.55 35.72 -14.54
N PRO A 583 50.33 36.29 -14.66
CA PRO A 583 49.13 35.56 -14.33
C PRO A 583 48.96 34.38 -15.27
N THR A 584 48.41 33.29 -14.74
CA THR A 584 48.10 32.09 -15.53
C THR A 584 46.66 31.69 -15.30
N MET A 585 45.96 31.36 -16.39
CA MET A 585 44.60 30.83 -16.35
C MET A 585 44.57 29.49 -17.11
N ARG A 586 43.97 28.47 -16.50
CA ARG A 586 43.89 27.11 -17.05
C ARG A 586 42.52 26.49 -16.81
N VAL A 587 42.15 25.58 -17.69
CA VAL A 587 41.11 24.58 -17.41
C VAL A 587 41.80 23.24 -17.20
N LEU A 588 41.66 22.68 -16.02
CA LEU A 588 42.26 21.41 -15.61
C LEU A 588 41.40 20.22 -16.05
N ALA A 589 40.07 20.39 -16.06
CA ALA A 589 39.12 19.38 -16.46
C ALA A 589 37.81 19.98 -16.92
N LEU A 590 37.10 19.25 -17.78
CA LEU A 590 35.74 19.53 -18.23
C LEU A 590 34.86 18.33 -17.98
N LEU A 591 33.64 18.59 -17.53
CA LEU A 591 32.52 17.66 -17.63
C LEU A 591 31.69 18.10 -18.84
N TYR A 592 31.58 17.26 -19.85
CA TYR A 592 30.65 17.49 -20.95
C TYR A 592 29.72 16.30 -21.16
N ARG A 593 28.52 16.63 -21.63
CA ARG A 593 27.47 15.69 -22.01
C ARG A 593 27.49 15.51 -23.53
N ALA A 594 27.40 14.27 -23.98
CA ALA A 594 27.18 13.91 -25.38
C ALA A 594 26.07 12.86 -25.46
N ASP A 595 25.14 13.04 -26.38
CA ASP A 595 24.02 12.11 -26.56
C ASP A 595 24.46 11.09 -27.63
N ASN A 596 25.09 10.01 -27.18
CA ASN A 596 25.90 9.12 -28.05
C ASN A 596 25.19 7.84 -28.49
N GLY A 597 23.87 7.71 -28.29
CA GLY A 597 23.08 6.60 -28.85
C GLY A 597 23.38 5.20 -28.29
N GLY A 598 24.25 5.07 -27.29
CA GLY A 598 24.45 3.80 -26.58
C GLY A 598 23.27 3.47 -25.67
N VAL A 599 23.06 2.19 -25.34
CA VAL A 599 22.00 1.74 -24.43
C VAL A 599 22.55 1.70 -23.01
N ARG A 600 21.91 2.41 -22.08
CA ARG A 600 22.28 2.47 -20.65
C ARG A 600 21.03 2.43 -19.78
N GLN A 601 21.10 1.64 -18.72
CA GLN A 601 20.08 1.56 -17.67
C GLN A 601 20.20 2.72 -16.69
N ILE A 602 21.43 3.04 -16.27
CA ILE A 602 21.71 4.15 -15.35
C ILE A 602 22.78 5.07 -15.93
N THR A 603 22.49 6.37 -15.93
CA THR A 603 23.45 7.41 -16.28
C THR A 603 23.66 8.40 -15.15
N VAL A 604 24.91 8.59 -14.73
CA VAL A 604 25.33 9.53 -13.67
C VAL A 604 26.30 10.59 -14.21
N GLY A 605 25.79 11.80 -14.34
CA GLY A 605 26.47 12.96 -14.87
C GLY A 605 26.76 14.04 -13.84
N HIS A 606 27.19 13.69 -12.63
CA HIS A 606 27.48 14.67 -11.57
C HIS A 606 28.89 14.51 -10.96
N LEU A 607 29.34 15.52 -10.20
CA LEU A 607 30.71 15.61 -9.65
C LEU A 607 30.74 15.56 -8.11
N GLY A 608 29.56 15.40 -7.47
CA GLY A 608 29.40 15.20 -6.03
C GLY A 608 29.85 13.82 -5.52
N ALA A 609 29.51 13.49 -4.27
CA ALA A 609 29.74 12.15 -3.71
C ALA A 609 29.10 11.05 -4.58
N ALA A 610 29.56 9.81 -4.45
CA ALA A 610 28.98 8.69 -5.19
C ALA A 610 27.48 8.59 -4.93
N SER A 611 26.69 8.47 -5.99
CA SER A 611 25.28 8.09 -5.86
C SER A 611 25.19 6.62 -5.51
N ASP A 612 24.36 6.29 -4.53
CA ASP A 612 24.12 4.91 -4.09
C ASP A 612 23.15 4.25 -5.08
N ALA A 613 23.68 3.30 -5.85
CA ALA A 613 22.98 2.49 -6.84
C ALA A 613 23.13 0.98 -6.57
N ARG A 614 23.38 0.60 -5.31
CA ARG A 614 23.58 -0.79 -4.91
C ARG A 614 22.27 -1.58 -4.94
N ASP A 615 22.40 -2.90 -4.95
CA ASP A 615 21.29 -3.85 -4.89
C ASP A 615 20.29 -3.74 -6.06
N ASN A 616 20.60 -3.01 -7.14
CA ASN A 616 19.72 -2.95 -8.32
C ASN A 616 20.04 -4.06 -9.31
N TYR A 617 19.00 -4.64 -9.90
CA TYR A 617 19.15 -5.48 -11.08
C TYR A 617 19.19 -4.60 -12.33
N LEU A 618 20.16 -4.82 -13.22
CA LEU A 618 20.41 -4.00 -14.41
C LEU A 618 20.21 -4.76 -15.72
N GLY A 619 19.64 -5.96 -15.70
CA GLY A 619 19.53 -6.82 -16.87
C GLY A 619 20.65 -7.87 -16.92
N ASP A 620 21.23 -8.09 -18.10
CA ASP A 620 22.19 -9.18 -18.37
C ASP A 620 23.46 -9.07 -17.51
N PHE A 621 23.43 -9.71 -16.34
CA PHE A 621 24.60 -9.81 -15.49
C PHE A 621 25.60 -10.81 -16.08
N PRO A 622 26.92 -10.53 -16.00
CA PRO A 622 27.53 -9.50 -15.16
C PRO A 622 28.22 -8.39 -15.97
N LEU A 623 27.77 -8.09 -17.20
CA LEU A 623 28.28 -6.99 -18.04
C LEU A 623 27.77 -5.59 -17.61
N VAL A 624 27.63 -5.38 -16.31
CA VAL A 624 27.01 -4.19 -15.72
C VAL A 624 27.65 -2.87 -16.18
N LEU A 625 28.95 -2.88 -16.51
CA LEU A 625 29.63 -1.70 -17.06
C LEU A 625 29.11 -1.25 -18.43
N ASP A 626 28.49 -2.15 -19.20
CA ASP A 626 27.84 -1.80 -20.46
C ASP A 626 26.48 -1.15 -20.22
N ASP A 627 25.85 -1.44 -19.08
CA ASP A 627 24.54 -0.92 -18.65
C ASP A 627 24.61 0.41 -17.90
N VAL A 628 25.77 0.78 -17.37
CA VAL A 628 25.94 2.03 -16.63
C VAL A 628 26.85 3.02 -17.33
N GLN A 629 26.57 4.30 -17.13
CA GLN A 629 27.42 5.40 -17.58
C GLN A 629 27.68 6.34 -16.43
N PHE A 630 28.93 6.72 -16.20
CA PHE A 630 29.30 7.67 -15.15
C PHE A 630 30.32 8.69 -15.65
N SER A 631 30.28 9.88 -15.06
CA SER A 631 31.26 10.94 -15.36
C SER A 631 32.69 10.55 -14.94
N GLN A 632 32.83 9.80 -13.85
CA GLN A 632 34.06 9.17 -13.38
C GLN A 632 33.71 7.86 -12.64
N PRO A 633 34.60 6.84 -12.62
CA PRO A 633 34.30 5.56 -11.98
C PRO A 633 33.87 5.63 -10.51
N SER A 634 34.30 6.65 -9.76
CA SER A 634 33.95 6.84 -8.35
C SER A 634 32.61 7.53 -8.10
N ARG A 635 31.80 7.78 -9.14
CA ARG A 635 30.56 8.60 -9.03
C ARG A 635 29.28 7.79 -8.89
N LEU A 636 29.36 6.49 -9.14
CA LEU A 636 28.26 5.57 -8.97
C LEU A 636 28.74 4.43 -8.10
N ASP A 637 28.11 4.23 -6.95
CA ASP A 637 28.31 3.03 -6.15
C ASP A 637 27.24 2.01 -6.54
N PHE A 638 27.58 1.17 -7.51
CA PHE A 638 26.78 0.02 -7.94
C PHE A 638 27.47 -1.30 -7.53
N GLN A 639 28.41 -1.21 -6.59
CA GLN A 639 29.14 -2.36 -6.09
C GLN A 639 28.20 -3.29 -5.35
N GLY A 640 28.28 -4.58 -5.67
CA GLY A 640 27.60 -5.59 -4.89
C GLY A 640 26.09 -5.57 -5.11
N PHE A 641 25.67 -6.11 -6.25
CA PHE A 641 24.30 -6.59 -6.41
C PHE A 641 23.86 -7.45 -5.21
N MET A 642 24.79 -8.24 -4.67
CA MET A 642 24.62 -9.05 -3.47
C MET A 642 25.50 -8.58 -2.29
N GLY A 643 25.84 -7.29 -2.25
CA GLY A 643 26.72 -6.71 -1.23
C GLY A 643 28.20 -7.11 -1.32
N VAL A 644 28.63 -7.79 -2.39
CA VAL A 644 30.04 -8.16 -2.63
C VAL A 644 30.64 -7.31 -3.76
N PRO A 645 31.75 -6.57 -3.56
CA PRO A 645 32.36 -5.79 -4.62
C PRO A 645 32.76 -6.63 -5.85
N PHE A 646 32.69 -6.04 -7.03
CA PHE A 646 33.35 -6.55 -8.23
C PHE A 646 34.87 -6.59 -8.02
N ALA A 647 35.57 -7.35 -8.86
CA ALA A 647 37.03 -7.34 -8.86
C ALA A 647 37.57 -5.96 -9.31
N ASP A 648 38.81 -5.62 -8.96
CA ASP A 648 39.42 -4.31 -9.25
C ASP A 648 39.50 -4.00 -10.77
N ASP A 649 39.57 -5.04 -11.59
CA ASP A 649 39.51 -4.97 -13.06
C ASP A 649 38.08 -4.89 -13.61
N TRP A 650 37.08 -4.84 -12.72
CA TRP A 650 35.66 -4.96 -13.01
C TRP A 650 35.29 -6.22 -13.79
N ALA A 651 36.12 -7.26 -13.72
CA ALA A 651 35.70 -8.59 -14.12
C ALA A 651 34.54 -9.05 -13.24
N PHE A 652 33.83 -10.06 -13.73
CA PHE A 652 32.61 -10.64 -13.14
C PHE A 652 32.72 -11.03 -11.65
N GLY A 653 33.91 -10.99 -11.03
CA GLY A 653 34.08 -11.28 -9.61
C GLY A 653 33.55 -12.70 -9.30
N PRO A 654 32.90 -12.91 -8.15
CA PRO A 654 32.23 -14.18 -7.85
C PRO A 654 30.84 -14.32 -8.51
N TYR A 655 30.42 -13.41 -9.39
CA TYR A 655 29.09 -13.38 -10.01
C TYR A 655 29.00 -14.23 -11.29
N MET A 656 27.90 -14.98 -11.42
CA MET A 656 27.61 -15.93 -12.49
C MET A 656 26.21 -15.64 -13.07
N GLY A 657 26.08 -15.59 -14.39
CA GLY A 657 24.79 -15.29 -15.05
C GLY A 657 24.85 -15.34 -16.57
N ARG A 658 25.68 -16.22 -17.12
CA ARG A 658 25.90 -16.33 -18.57
C ARG A 658 26.20 -17.76 -19.00
N ALA A 659 26.19 -17.98 -20.31
CA ALA A 659 26.61 -19.24 -20.91
C ALA A 659 28.07 -19.60 -20.60
N ILE A 660 28.29 -20.85 -20.23
CA ILE A 660 29.57 -21.52 -20.08
C ILE A 660 29.81 -22.30 -21.37
N THR A 661 30.71 -21.77 -22.20
CA THR A 661 31.04 -22.32 -23.53
C THR A 661 32.32 -23.17 -23.53
N GLU A 662 33.06 -23.18 -22.42
CA GLU A 662 34.31 -23.92 -22.25
C GLU A 662 34.41 -24.55 -20.86
N PRO A 663 35.26 -25.58 -20.64
CA PRO A 663 35.42 -26.21 -19.34
C PRO A 663 35.74 -25.18 -18.23
N THR A 664 34.88 -25.11 -17.23
CA THR A 664 34.91 -24.10 -16.16
C THR A 664 34.85 -24.76 -14.79
N VAL A 665 35.55 -24.19 -13.81
CA VAL A 665 35.59 -24.67 -12.42
C VAL A 665 35.14 -23.57 -11.46
N TRP A 666 34.17 -23.87 -10.58
CA TRP A 666 33.74 -22.99 -9.49
C TRP A 666 34.27 -23.47 -8.14
N ARG A 667 34.69 -22.51 -7.30
CA ARG A 667 35.25 -22.75 -5.95
C ARG A 667 34.83 -21.64 -4.99
N GLY A 668 34.69 -21.96 -3.70
CA GLY A 668 34.44 -20.96 -2.65
C GLY A 668 33.00 -20.46 -2.62
N THR A 669 32.77 -19.15 -2.43
CA THR A 669 31.43 -18.57 -2.55
C THR A 669 31.27 -17.97 -3.94
N VAL A 670 30.26 -18.43 -4.67
CA VAL A 670 29.86 -17.88 -5.98
C VAL A 670 28.42 -17.41 -5.90
N TRP A 671 28.06 -16.46 -6.75
CA TRP A 671 26.79 -15.77 -6.73
C TRP A 671 26.08 -15.96 -8.07
N LEU A 672 24.95 -16.66 -8.07
CA LEU A 672 24.11 -16.81 -9.26
C LEU A 672 23.18 -15.59 -9.32
N THR A 673 23.41 -14.72 -10.30
CA THR A 673 22.75 -13.41 -10.45
C THR A 673 22.13 -13.23 -11.83
N GLY A 674 21.89 -14.34 -12.52
CA GLY A 674 21.41 -14.45 -13.88
C GLY A 674 21.33 -15.92 -14.28
N ASP A 675 20.68 -16.21 -15.40
CA ASP A 675 20.63 -17.57 -15.93
C ASP A 675 22.02 -18.04 -16.36
N VAL A 676 22.37 -19.26 -15.97
CA VAL A 676 23.62 -19.91 -16.40
C VAL A 676 23.28 -21.11 -17.25
N SER A 677 23.71 -21.11 -18.50
CA SER A 677 23.69 -22.31 -19.34
C SER A 677 25.08 -22.97 -19.39
N VAL A 678 25.17 -24.28 -19.23
CA VAL A 678 26.36 -25.03 -19.65
C VAL A 678 26.08 -25.53 -21.06
N ASP A 679 26.79 -25.02 -22.05
CA ASP A 679 26.49 -25.33 -23.45
C ASP A 679 26.93 -26.76 -23.82
N VAL A 680 26.35 -27.29 -24.91
CA VAL A 680 26.69 -28.62 -25.42
C VAL A 680 28.20 -28.68 -25.75
N GLY A 681 28.90 -29.66 -25.17
CA GLY A 681 30.34 -29.83 -25.33
C GLY A 681 31.21 -29.08 -24.31
N ALA A 682 30.61 -28.20 -23.49
CA ALA A 682 31.25 -27.59 -22.33
C ALA A 682 31.02 -28.43 -21.06
N SER A 683 31.71 -28.07 -19.98
CA SER A 683 31.53 -28.69 -18.67
C SER A 683 31.66 -27.68 -17.54
N LEU A 684 30.81 -27.79 -16.52
CA LEU A 684 30.93 -27.06 -15.26
C LEU A 684 31.26 -28.04 -14.13
N GLN A 685 32.43 -27.85 -13.51
CA GLN A 685 32.81 -28.55 -12.28
C GLN A 685 32.67 -27.60 -11.08
N ILE A 686 31.98 -28.04 -10.03
CA ILE A 686 31.86 -27.31 -8.77
C ILE A 686 32.50 -28.14 -7.67
N GLU A 687 33.55 -27.62 -7.06
CA GLU A 687 34.33 -28.36 -6.07
C GLU A 687 33.69 -28.41 -4.68
N ALA A 688 34.09 -29.40 -3.88
CA ALA A 688 33.73 -29.56 -2.49
C ALA A 688 33.81 -28.24 -1.69
N GLY A 689 32.79 -28.00 -0.87
CA GLY A 689 32.69 -26.83 0.00
C GLY A 689 32.21 -25.54 -0.70
N THR A 690 32.00 -25.57 -2.01
CA THR A 690 31.48 -24.40 -2.74
C THR A 690 30.05 -24.09 -2.34
N THR A 691 29.77 -22.82 -2.08
CA THR A 691 28.41 -22.30 -1.84
C THR A 691 28.02 -21.38 -2.97
N VAL A 692 27.04 -21.78 -3.77
CA VAL A 692 26.35 -20.97 -4.76
C VAL A 692 25.20 -20.25 -4.06
N ARG A 693 25.34 -18.93 -3.91
CA ARG A 693 24.28 -18.05 -3.40
C ARG A 693 23.46 -17.53 -4.55
N VAL A 694 22.17 -17.81 -4.58
CA VAL A 694 21.27 -17.42 -5.66
C VAL A 694 20.54 -16.14 -5.29
N ALA A 695 20.61 -15.14 -6.16
CA ALA A 695 19.89 -13.90 -6.00
C ALA A 695 18.38 -14.15 -6.16
N PRO A 696 17.56 -13.82 -5.17
CA PRO A 696 16.13 -14.09 -5.21
C PRO A 696 15.38 -12.90 -5.81
N ILE A 697 15.60 -12.69 -7.09
CA ILE A 697 14.89 -11.67 -7.85
C ILE A 697 13.65 -12.33 -8.43
N ASP A 698 12.51 -11.64 -8.32
CA ASP A 698 11.24 -11.86 -8.99
C ASP A 698 10.96 -10.62 -9.87
N GLN A 699 11.42 -10.70 -11.11
CA GLN A 699 11.35 -9.70 -12.18
C GLN A 699 9.93 -9.49 -12.69
N ASP A 700 9.13 -10.56 -12.81
CA ASP A 700 7.79 -10.50 -13.40
C ASP A 700 6.66 -10.41 -12.36
N GLY A 701 6.97 -10.57 -11.08
CA GLY A 701 6.06 -10.43 -9.96
C GLY A 701 5.17 -11.64 -9.74
N ASP A 702 5.52 -12.82 -10.26
CA ASP A 702 4.73 -14.06 -10.13
C ASP A 702 4.97 -14.80 -8.79
N GLY A 703 5.86 -14.28 -7.94
CA GLY A 703 6.25 -14.85 -6.67
C GLY A 703 7.30 -15.95 -6.77
N VAL A 704 7.98 -16.09 -7.92
CA VAL A 704 9.06 -17.04 -8.18
C VAL A 704 10.33 -16.31 -8.57
N GLY A 705 11.46 -16.72 -8.03
CA GLY A 705 12.72 -16.17 -8.50
C GLY A 705 13.10 -16.66 -9.91
N GLU A 706 13.61 -15.81 -10.80
CA GLU A 706 13.79 -16.18 -12.22
C GLU A 706 14.99 -17.09 -12.52
N TYR A 707 16.04 -17.07 -11.71
CA TYR A 707 17.32 -17.62 -12.17
C TYR A 707 17.37 -19.14 -12.16
N THR A 708 17.90 -19.69 -13.26
CA THR A 708 18.06 -21.13 -13.49
C THR A 708 19.53 -21.47 -13.78
N LEU A 709 20.00 -22.62 -13.30
CA LEU A 709 21.21 -23.28 -13.84
C LEU A 709 20.81 -24.39 -14.81
N THR A 710 21.00 -24.16 -16.10
CA THR A 710 20.67 -25.11 -17.18
C THR A 710 21.91 -25.79 -17.74
N ALA A 711 22.16 -27.05 -17.39
CA ALA A 711 23.28 -27.83 -17.88
C ALA A 711 22.93 -28.65 -19.15
N ARG A 712 23.22 -28.13 -20.34
CA ARG A 712 23.15 -28.87 -21.62
C ARG A 712 24.44 -29.66 -21.91
N GLY A 713 25.57 -29.18 -21.39
CA GLY A 713 26.84 -29.91 -21.27
C GLY A 713 26.94 -30.67 -19.94
N ALA A 714 28.15 -31.16 -19.60
CA ALA A 714 28.35 -31.96 -18.39
C ALA A 714 28.36 -31.08 -17.12
N LEU A 715 27.57 -31.44 -16.11
CA LEU A 715 27.58 -30.84 -14.78
C LEU A 715 28.17 -31.82 -13.76
N VAL A 716 29.24 -31.43 -13.09
CA VAL A 716 29.94 -32.25 -12.08
C VAL A 716 30.01 -31.51 -10.76
N LEU A 717 29.29 -31.98 -9.74
CA LEU A 717 29.33 -31.43 -8.38
C LEU A 717 30.07 -32.40 -7.46
N ASP A 718 31.29 -32.06 -7.07
CA ASP A 718 32.22 -32.93 -6.33
C ASP A 718 32.18 -32.67 -4.82
N GLY A 719 30.98 -32.64 -4.23
CA GLY A 719 30.82 -32.48 -2.79
C GLY A 719 31.32 -33.67 -1.98
N THR A 720 31.68 -33.43 -0.72
CA THR A 720 31.95 -34.46 0.28
C THR A 720 31.04 -34.30 1.49
N ALA A 721 30.96 -35.32 2.36
CA ALA A 721 30.17 -35.26 3.60
C ALA A 721 30.58 -34.08 4.50
N ASP A 722 31.88 -33.77 4.60
CA ASP A 722 32.39 -32.67 5.42
C ASP A 722 32.30 -31.31 4.70
N ALA A 723 32.28 -31.32 3.37
CA ALA A 723 32.27 -30.12 2.53
C ALA A 723 31.32 -30.29 1.33
N PRO A 724 30.00 -30.26 1.56
CA PRO A 724 29.03 -30.42 0.47
C PRO A 724 29.00 -29.17 -0.42
N VAL A 725 28.59 -29.35 -1.68
CA VAL A 725 28.24 -28.24 -2.57
C VAL A 725 26.84 -27.76 -2.18
N ARG A 726 26.65 -26.44 -2.04
CA ARG A 726 25.39 -25.85 -1.57
C ARG A 726 24.86 -24.81 -2.55
N PHE A 727 23.61 -24.93 -2.94
CA PHE A 727 22.81 -23.90 -3.60
C PHE A 727 21.82 -23.35 -2.59
N VAL A 728 21.92 -22.08 -2.26
CA VAL A 728 21.09 -21.43 -1.24
C VAL A 728 20.65 -20.04 -1.72
N PRO A 729 19.39 -19.62 -1.47
CA PRO A 729 18.97 -18.25 -1.75
C PRO A 729 19.74 -17.26 -0.87
N ASP A 730 20.00 -16.07 -1.40
CA ASP A 730 20.60 -14.98 -0.64
C ASP A 730 19.56 -14.07 0.00
N VAL A 731 18.75 -14.65 0.88
CA VAL A 731 17.76 -13.90 1.65
C VAL A 731 17.73 -14.32 3.11
N PRO A 732 17.36 -13.41 4.02
CA PRO A 732 17.07 -13.74 5.40
C PRO A 732 15.68 -14.39 5.55
N SER A 733 15.57 -15.68 5.24
CA SER A 733 14.52 -16.61 5.75
C SER A 733 13.02 -16.30 5.49
N ASP A 734 12.66 -15.30 4.69
CA ASP A 734 11.28 -14.82 4.51
C ASP A 734 10.63 -15.14 3.15
N ILE A 735 11.32 -15.83 2.24
CA ILE A 735 10.71 -16.30 0.98
C ILE A 735 10.06 -17.67 1.20
N ASP A 736 8.78 -17.76 0.82
CA ASP A 736 7.96 -18.97 0.81
C ASP A 736 8.42 -19.91 -0.33
N GLY A 737 9.52 -20.65 -0.11
CA GLY A 737 9.95 -21.81 -0.91
C GLY A 737 10.25 -21.65 -2.41
N ARG A 738 10.18 -20.46 -3.01
CA ARG A 738 10.25 -20.25 -4.47
C ARG A 738 11.25 -19.16 -4.87
N ALA A 739 12.38 -19.10 -4.18
CA ALA A 739 13.34 -18.00 -4.31
C ALA A 739 14.16 -18.01 -5.63
N TRP A 740 14.08 -19.09 -6.42
CA TRP A 740 14.72 -19.23 -7.74
C TRP A 740 14.15 -20.45 -8.46
N GLN A 741 14.35 -20.57 -9.77
CA GLN A 741 13.75 -21.66 -10.57
C GLN A 741 14.34 -23.03 -10.23
N GLY A 742 15.67 -23.15 -10.21
CA GLY A 742 16.33 -24.42 -9.88
C GLY A 742 17.47 -24.84 -10.80
N ILE A 743 17.73 -26.15 -10.81
CA ILE A 743 18.80 -26.78 -11.60
C ILE A 743 18.19 -27.73 -12.64
N ASP A 744 18.43 -27.43 -13.91
CA ASP A 744 18.01 -28.24 -15.05
C ASP A 744 19.21 -29.00 -15.62
N VAL A 745 19.14 -30.33 -15.72
CA VAL A 745 20.25 -31.15 -16.26
C VAL A 745 19.82 -31.92 -17.49
N TYR A 746 20.26 -31.47 -18.66
CA TYR A 746 20.05 -32.10 -19.97
C TYR A 746 21.27 -32.88 -20.48
N GLY A 747 22.48 -32.47 -20.08
CA GLY A 747 23.71 -33.01 -20.63
C GLY A 747 24.03 -34.44 -20.15
N PRO A 748 24.59 -35.30 -21.01
CA PRO A 748 24.99 -36.65 -20.64
C PRO A 748 26.14 -36.64 -19.62
N ASP A 749 26.31 -37.76 -18.89
CA ASP A 749 27.41 -37.99 -17.94
C ASP A 749 27.53 -36.99 -16.78
N SER A 750 26.48 -36.23 -16.51
CA SER A 750 26.42 -35.31 -15.36
C SER A 750 26.31 -36.08 -14.03
N ARG A 751 27.04 -35.61 -13.01
CA ARG A 751 27.16 -36.28 -11.70
C ARG A 751 27.10 -35.31 -10.54
N LEU A 752 26.29 -35.63 -9.54
CA LEU A 752 26.17 -34.85 -8.32
C LEU A 752 26.56 -35.72 -7.12
N SER A 753 27.43 -35.22 -6.25
CA SER A 753 27.83 -35.88 -5.01
C SER A 753 27.74 -34.89 -3.85
N HIS A 754 27.16 -35.31 -2.72
CA HIS A 754 26.99 -34.50 -1.49
C HIS A 754 26.57 -33.05 -1.80
N THR A 755 25.41 -32.90 -2.41
CA THR A 755 24.88 -31.60 -2.85
C THR A 755 23.67 -31.21 -2.04
N GLN A 756 23.51 -29.92 -1.73
CA GLN A 756 22.34 -29.36 -1.07
C GLN A 756 21.74 -28.28 -1.95
N VAL A 757 20.43 -28.33 -2.18
CA VAL A 757 19.65 -27.32 -2.91
C VAL A 757 18.51 -26.86 -2.01
N VAL A 758 18.34 -25.54 -1.88
CA VAL A 758 17.39 -24.94 -0.94
C VAL A 758 16.54 -23.89 -1.67
N GLY A 759 15.24 -23.84 -1.38
CA GLY A 759 14.37 -22.71 -1.75
C GLY A 759 14.13 -22.52 -3.24
N ALA A 760 14.19 -23.59 -4.03
CA ALA A 760 13.93 -23.55 -5.47
C ALA A 760 12.47 -23.92 -5.79
N GLU A 761 11.94 -23.39 -6.89
CA GLU A 761 10.68 -23.85 -7.49
C GLU A 761 10.75 -25.34 -7.83
N VAL A 762 11.81 -25.76 -8.52
CA VAL A 762 12.16 -27.16 -8.70
C VAL A 762 13.61 -27.36 -8.30
N GLY A 763 13.86 -28.06 -7.19
CA GLY A 763 15.23 -28.26 -6.69
C GLY A 763 16.19 -28.88 -7.73
N LEU A 764 15.73 -29.88 -8.47
CA LEU A 764 16.46 -30.47 -9.59
C LEU A 764 15.49 -31.07 -10.61
N ASP A 765 15.66 -30.74 -11.90
CA ASP A 765 15.03 -31.43 -13.03
C ASP A 765 16.07 -32.21 -13.83
N ALA A 766 16.04 -33.54 -13.68
CA ALA A 766 16.98 -34.46 -14.31
C ALA A 766 16.42 -35.05 -15.62
N ARG A 767 17.08 -34.74 -16.74
CA ARG A 767 16.71 -35.17 -18.09
C ARG A 767 17.85 -35.85 -18.87
N GLY A 768 19.09 -35.69 -18.40
CA GLY A 768 20.31 -36.18 -19.06
C GLY A 768 20.49 -37.70 -18.98
N ALA A 769 20.97 -38.30 -20.07
CA ALA A 769 21.26 -39.74 -20.11
C ALA A 769 22.43 -40.11 -19.18
N GLY A 770 22.25 -41.17 -18.38
CA GLY A 770 23.30 -41.67 -17.48
C GLY A 770 23.57 -40.79 -16.26
N PHE A 771 22.63 -39.88 -15.94
CA PHE A 771 22.73 -39.00 -14.80
C PHE A 771 22.77 -39.77 -13.48
N LEU A 772 23.70 -39.41 -12.60
CA LEU A 772 23.84 -39.98 -11.26
C LEU A 772 23.90 -38.86 -10.21
N ALA A 773 22.99 -38.91 -9.23
CA ALA A 773 23.07 -38.06 -8.05
C ALA A 773 23.17 -38.94 -6.79
N ALA A 774 24.25 -38.77 -6.04
CA ALA A 774 24.50 -39.46 -4.78
C ALA A 774 24.55 -38.44 -3.63
N ASP A 775 23.87 -38.73 -2.52
CA ASP A 775 23.87 -37.88 -1.32
C ASP A 775 23.34 -36.45 -1.61
N LEU A 776 22.30 -36.35 -2.44
CA LEU A 776 21.62 -35.10 -2.77
C LEU A 776 20.57 -34.75 -1.70
N THR A 777 20.54 -33.51 -1.23
CA THR A 777 19.46 -32.95 -0.40
C THR A 777 18.78 -31.81 -1.16
N VAL A 778 17.47 -31.90 -1.35
CA VAL A 778 16.60 -30.83 -1.88
C VAL A 778 15.59 -30.48 -0.79
N ARG A 779 15.49 -29.21 -0.40
CA ARG A 779 14.64 -28.83 0.73
C ARG A 779 14.08 -27.42 0.67
N ASP A 780 13.02 -27.21 1.45
CA ASP A 780 12.38 -25.91 1.65
C ASP A 780 12.04 -25.22 0.32
N GLY A 781 11.75 -26.01 -0.73
CA GLY A 781 11.40 -25.56 -2.07
C GLY A 781 9.90 -25.73 -2.37
N HIS A 782 9.50 -25.56 -3.63
CA HIS A 782 8.14 -25.94 -4.05
C HIS A 782 8.04 -27.42 -4.42
N ILE A 783 8.88 -27.89 -5.34
CA ILE A 783 9.05 -29.30 -5.71
C ILE A 783 10.50 -29.70 -5.48
N GLY A 784 10.74 -30.80 -4.77
CA GLY A 784 12.10 -31.22 -4.45
C GLY A 784 12.90 -31.70 -5.68
N LEU A 785 12.40 -32.74 -6.34
CA LEU A 785 13.08 -33.39 -7.48
C LEU A 785 12.07 -33.77 -8.57
N VAL A 786 12.45 -33.57 -9.83
CA VAL A 786 11.75 -34.09 -11.00
C VAL A 786 12.71 -34.92 -11.84
N ALA A 787 12.36 -36.18 -12.12
CA ALA A 787 13.02 -37.02 -13.10
C ALA A 787 12.17 -37.07 -14.37
N ASN A 788 12.64 -36.44 -15.44
CA ASN A 788 11.86 -36.17 -16.66
C ASN A 788 12.55 -36.69 -17.95
N GLY A 789 13.65 -37.44 -17.83
CA GLY A 789 14.28 -38.14 -18.94
C GLY A 789 15.61 -38.78 -18.59
N GLY A 790 16.14 -39.63 -19.46
CA GLY A 790 17.55 -40.08 -19.39
C GLY A 790 17.88 -41.23 -18.44
N GLU A 791 16.86 -41.89 -17.86
CA GLU A 791 17.02 -42.98 -16.88
C GLU A 791 17.93 -42.64 -15.69
N PRO A 792 17.65 -41.54 -14.96
CA PRO A 792 18.52 -41.06 -13.90
C PRO A 792 18.51 -42.01 -12.70
N ARG A 793 19.65 -42.07 -12.02
CA ARG A 793 19.83 -42.82 -10.78
C ARG A 793 20.12 -41.89 -9.61
N PHE A 794 19.35 -42.05 -8.55
CA PHE A 794 19.49 -41.30 -7.30
C PHE A 794 19.84 -42.27 -6.18
N GLU A 795 20.93 -42.02 -5.47
CA GLU A 795 21.35 -42.79 -4.29
C GLU A 795 21.37 -41.88 -3.07
N ARG A 796 20.73 -42.30 -1.97
CA ARG A 796 20.72 -41.57 -0.69
C ARG A 796 20.19 -40.13 -0.84
N LEU A 797 19.13 -39.98 -1.63
CA LEU A 797 18.40 -38.73 -1.83
C LEU A 797 17.69 -38.30 -0.55
N ARG A 798 17.67 -37.01 -0.24
CA ARG A 798 16.84 -36.41 0.81
C ARG A 798 15.96 -35.32 0.21
N SER A 799 14.64 -35.48 0.25
CA SER A 799 13.68 -34.46 -0.19
C SER A 799 12.80 -34.02 0.97
N LEU A 800 13.02 -32.80 1.47
CA LEU A 800 12.56 -32.40 2.80
C LEU A 800 11.75 -31.09 2.76
N ALA A 801 10.58 -31.05 3.41
CA ALA A 801 9.84 -29.82 3.68
C ALA A 801 9.54 -28.95 2.44
N ASN A 802 9.29 -29.57 1.28
CA ASN A 802 8.85 -28.82 0.09
C ASN A 802 7.34 -28.55 0.15
N THR A 803 6.88 -27.43 -0.42
CA THR A 803 5.47 -27.01 -0.26
C THR A 803 4.49 -27.86 -1.07
N VAL A 804 4.94 -28.57 -2.12
CA VAL A 804 4.12 -29.49 -2.91
C VAL A 804 4.69 -30.91 -2.84
N ASP A 805 5.40 -31.37 -3.87
CA ASP A 805 5.81 -32.77 -3.99
C ASP A 805 7.28 -32.93 -3.62
N GLY A 806 7.59 -34.00 -2.89
CA GLY A 806 8.98 -34.36 -2.60
C GLY A 806 9.73 -34.79 -3.86
N VAL A 807 9.18 -35.75 -4.60
CA VAL A 807 9.79 -36.32 -5.81
C VAL A 807 8.74 -36.62 -6.88
N ARG A 808 8.98 -36.22 -8.12
CA ARG A 808 8.19 -36.58 -9.31
C ARG A 808 9.02 -37.44 -10.27
N LEU A 809 8.55 -38.64 -10.58
CA LEU A 809 9.21 -39.59 -11.49
C LEU A 809 8.38 -39.71 -12.77
N LEU A 810 8.55 -38.75 -13.67
CA LEU A 810 7.79 -38.61 -14.93
C LEU A 810 8.42 -39.38 -16.09
N ALA A 811 9.68 -39.80 -15.95
CA ALA A 811 10.38 -40.73 -16.83
C ALA A 811 11.02 -41.86 -15.99
N PRO A 812 11.28 -43.05 -16.58
CA PRO A 812 11.86 -44.17 -15.84
C PRO A 812 13.12 -43.73 -15.08
N ALA A 813 13.17 -44.01 -13.79
CA ALA A 813 14.24 -43.62 -12.89
C ALA A 813 14.44 -44.66 -11.79
N THR A 814 15.62 -44.67 -11.18
CA THR A 814 15.90 -45.48 -9.98
C THR A 814 16.22 -44.57 -8.82
N VAL A 815 15.48 -44.69 -7.72
CA VAL A 815 15.70 -43.96 -6.47
C VAL A 815 15.97 -44.98 -5.37
N ALA A 816 17.18 -44.99 -4.81
CA ALA A 816 17.63 -45.96 -3.83
C ALA A 816 18.09 -45.28 -2.52
N GLY A 817 17.66 -45.77 -1.35
CA GLY A 817 18.11 -45.28 -0.05
C GLY A 817 17.57 -43.88 0.30
N ALA A 818 16.43 -43.47 -0.24
CA ALA A 818 15.94 -42.09 -0.14
C ALA A 818 15.20 -41.79 1.18
N VAL A 819 15.26 -40.56 1.65
CA VAL A 819 14.46 -40.02 2.76
C VAL A 819 13.63 -38.85 2.24
N ILE A 820 12.31 -39.01 2.20
CA ILE A 820 11.38 -38.05 1.62
C ILE A 820 10.40 -37.69 2.73
N GLN A 821 10.51 -36.48 3.28
CA GLN A 821 9.88 -36.14 4.56
C GLN A 821 9.24 -34.75 4.58
N GLY A 822 8.02 -34.66 5.11
CA GLY A 822 7.43 -33.37 5.48
C GLY A 822 6.96 -32.51 4.30
N ASN A 823 6.71 -33.10 3.13
CA ASN A 823 6.29 -32.35 1.94
C ASN A 823 4.79 -32.04 1.98
N GLY A 824 4.39 -30.86 1.49
CA GLY A 824 3.04 -30.30 1.69
C GLY A 824 1.91 -31.01 0.95
N GLU A 825 2.20 -31.66 -0.17
CA GLU A 825 1.28 -32.57 -0.86
C GLU A 825 1.82 -34.00 -0.81
N ARG A 826 2.38 -34.52 -1.90
CA ARG A 826 2.79 -35.93 -1.98
C ARG A 826 4.25 -36.11 -1.62
N GLY A 827 4.58 -37.26 -1.04
CA GLY A 827 5.98 -37.67 -0.89
C GLY A 827 6.59 -37.95 -2.27
N VAL A 828 6.02 -38.92 -3.00
CA VAL A 828 6.46 -39.32 -4.34
C VAL A 828 5.28 -39.41 -5.29
N TRP A 829 5.41 -38.84 -6.48
CA TRP A 829 4.52 -39.08 -7.60
C TRP A 829 5.25 -39.86 -8.71
N ILE A 830 4.76 -41.04 -9.05
CA ILE A 830 5.32 -41.92 -10.07
C ILE A 830 4.39 -41.99 -11.28
N ASP A 831 4.80 -41.34 -12.37
CA ASP A 831 4.11 -41.35 -13.66
C ASP A 831 4.94 -42.02 -14.77
N SER A 832 5.81 -42.95 -14.37
CA SER A 832 6.61 -43.76 -15.27
C SER A 832 6.97 -45.13 -14.68
N ALA A 833 7.59 -46.02 -15.46
CA ALA A 833 8.10 -47.32 -15.01
C ALA A 833 9.37 -47.16 -14.15
N SER A 834 9.22 -46.56 -12.97
CA SER A 834 10.32 -46.21 -12.06
C SER A 834 10.43 -47.16 -10.87
N THR A 835 11.65 -47.27 -10.33
CA THR A 835 11.95 -48.07 -9.15
C THR A 835 12.28 -47.19 -7.95
N LEU A 836 11.61 -47.46 -6.83
CA LEU A 836 11.91 -46.91 -5.51
C LEU A 836 12.36 -48.05 -4.60
N GLU A 837 13.61 -48.00 -4.14
CA GLU A 837 14.24 -49.05 -3.34
C GLU A 837 14.76 -48.47 -2.02
N ASP A 838 14.54 -49.17 -0.90
CA ASP A 838 15.08 -48.78 0.42
C ASP A 838 14.76 -47.32 0.79
N ALA A 839 13.53 -46.88 0.49
CA ALA A 839 13.12 -45.49 0.64
C ALA A 839 12.19 -45.30 1.85
N THR A 840 12.48 -44.28 2.65
CA THR A 840 11.64 -43.80 3.74
C THR A 840 10.84 -42.59 3.27
N VAL A 841 9.52 -42.69 3.23
CA VAL A 841 8.60 -41.62 2.85
C VAL A 841 7.71 -41.30 4.04
N THR A 842 7.88 -40.15 4.67
CA THR A 842 7.15 -39.81 5.90
C THR A 842 6.51 -38.44 5.88
N ASP A 843 5.43 -38.27 6.66
CA ASP A 843 4.82 -36.97 6.98
C ASP A 843 4.43 -36.15 5.74
N SER A 844 3.90 -36.79 4.69
CA SER A 844 3.41 -36.09 3.50
C SER A 844 2.02 -35.50 3.75
N GLY A 845 1.74 -34.28 3.29
CA GLY A 845 0.47 -33.60 3.60
C GLY A 845 -0.76 -34.29 3.02
N THR A 846 -0.63 -34.92 1.84
CA THR A 846 -1.66 -35.77 1.24
C THR A 846 -1.20 -37.23 1.21
N ARG A 847 -0.64 -37.70 0.10
CA ARG A 847 -0.31 -39.13 -0.13
C ARG A 847 1.17 -39.40 0.03
N GLY A 848 1.54 -40.56 0.57
CA GLY A 848 2.94 -40.98 0.63
C GLY A 848 3.52 -41.20 -0.76
N VAL A 849 2.97 -42.16 -1.50
CA VAL A 849 3.34 -42.45 -2.90
C VAL A 849 2.09 -42.52 -3.78
N ASP A 850 2.04 -41.71 -4.82
CA ASP A 850 0.98 -41.72 -5.83
C ASP A 850 1.49 -42.31 -7.14
N VAL A 851 0.84 -43.35 -7.65
CA VAL A 851 1.24 -44.08 -8.86
C VAL A 851 0.16 -43.94 -9.92
N THR A 852 0.51 -43.25 -11.01
CA THR A 852 -0.36 -43.03 -12.17
C THR A 852 0.11 -43.76 -13.44
N ALA A 853 1.26 -44.43 -13.38
CA ALA A 853 1.84 -45.16 -14.50
C ALA A 853 1.87 -46.68 -14.37
N LEU A 854 2.16 -47.33 -15.49
CA LEU A 854 2.40 -48.76 -15.58
C LEU A 854 3.85 -49.09 -15.18
N GLY A 855 3.99 -50.15 -14.39
CA GLY A 855 5.29 -50.77 -14.09
C GLY A 855 6.12 -50.10 -13.00
N ALA A 856 5.51 -49.35 -12.08
CA ALA A 856 6.22 -48.84 -10.90
C ALA A 856 6.63 -50.00 -9.97
N ALA A 857 7.84 -49.96 -9.42
CA ALA A 857 8.34 -50.95 -8.48
C ALA A 857 8.79 -50.29 -7.17
N LEU A 858 8.23 -50.73 -6.05
CA LEU A 858 8.55 -50.27 -4.69
C LEU A 858 9.08 -51.46 -3.89
N HIS A 859 10.31 -51.38 -3.40
CA HIS A 859 10.96 -52.45 -2.67
C HIS A 859 11.65 -51.96 -1.41
N PHE A 860 11.43 -52.63 -0.27
CA PHE A 860 12.02 -52.25 1.02
C PHE A 860 11.71 -50.80 1.43
N CYS A 861 10.52 -50.30 1.10
CA CYS A 861 10.14 -48.93 1.45
C CYS A 861 9.46 -48.87 2.83
N ASP A 862 9.67 -47.81 3.59
CA ASP A 862 8.90 -47.45 4.79
C ASP A 862 8.07 -46.20 4.50
N ILE A 863 6.75 -46.32 4.47
CA ILE A 863 5.84 -45.23 4.08
C ILE A 863 4.86 -44.96 5.23
N SER A 864 4.95 -43.78 5.85
CA SER A 864 4.16 -43.51 7.06
C SER A 864 3.80 -42.05 7.30
N GLY A 865 2.78 -41.81 8.13
CA GLY A 865 2.43 -40.46 8.59
C GLY A 865 1.85 -39.53 7.52
N SER A 866 1.44 -40.05 6.36
CA SER A 866 0.79 -39.24 5.32
C SER A 866 -0.59 -38.77 5.80
N GLY A 867 -1.01 -37.55 5.43
CA GLY A 867 -2.30 -36.98 5.83
C GLY A 867 -3.51 -37.72 5.26
N GLU A 868 -3.34 -38.32 4.08
CA GLU A 868 -4.27 -39.23 3.42
C GLU A 868 -3.65 -40.62 3.32
N ASP A 869 -3.67 -41.25 2.14
CA ASP A 869 -3.25 -42.63 1.94
C ASP A 869 -1.73 -42.81 1.86
N GLY A 870 -1.24 -43.99 2.24
CA GLY A 870 0.17 -44.36 2.13
C GLY A 870 0.60 -44.50 0.67
N VAL A 871 0.02 -45.45 -0.07
CA VAL A 871 0.25 -45.67 -1.50
C VAL A 871 -1.06 -45.63 -2.26
N VAL A 872 -1.17 -44.79 -3.29
CA VAL A 872 -2.33 -44.74 -4.19
C VAL A 872 -1.93 -45.19 -5.59
N VAL A 873 -2.78 -45.98 -6.24
CA VAL A 873 -2.59 -46.48 -7.61
C VAL A 873 -3.85 -46.17 -8.40
N THR A 874 -3.75 -45.28 -9.39
CA THR A 874 -4.91 -44.64 -10.01
C THR A 874 -5.14 -45.08 -11.46
N GLY A 875 -6.40 -45.27 -11.86
CA GLY A 875 -6.79 -45.48 -13.26
C GLY A 875 -6.24 -46.79 -13.83
N LEU A 876 -5.43 -46.74 -14.90
CA LEU A 876 -4.81 -47.94 -15.48
C LEU A 876 -3.41 -48.25 -14.92
N ALA A 877 -2.97 -47.55 -13.87
CA ALA A 877 -1.64 -47.70 -13.30
C ALA A 877 -1.37 -49.11 -12.77
N SER A 878 -0.08 -49.47 -12.67
CA SER A 878 0.32 -50.72 -12.03
C SER A 878 1.55 -50.62 -11.13
N VAL A 879 1.49 -51.27 -9.98
CA VAL A 879 2.60 -51.29 -9.00
C VAL A 879 3.03 -52.70 -8.58
N VAL A 880 4.33 -52.91 -8.43
CA VAL A 880 4.91 -54.05 -7.70
C VAL A 880 5.45 -53.54 -6.38
N LEU A 881 4.82 -53.94 -5.29
CA LEU A 881 5.19 -53.57 -3.93
C LEU A 881 5.69 -54.81 -3.18
N THR A 882 6.94 -54.79 -2.74
CA THR A 882 7.60 -55.95 -2.13
C THR A 882 8.43 -55.60 -0.91
N ASP A 883 8.27 -56.35 0.18
CA ASP A 883 9.10 -56.22 1.40
C ASP A 883 9.06 -54.82 2.04
N SER A 884 7.93 -54.13 1.94
CA SER A 884 7.76 -52.74 2.38
C SER A 884 6.82 -52.61 3.59
N ASP A 885 7.09 -51.63 4.45
CA ASP A 885 6.26 -51.26 5.59
C ASP A 885 5.43 -50.02 5.25
N ILE A 886 4.11 -50.08 5.41
CA ILE A 886 3.21 -48.96 5.15
C ILE A 886 2.25 -48.79 6.33
N GLN A 887 2.46 -47.73 7.11
CA GLN A 887 1.88 -47.64 8.44
C GLN A 887 1.46 -46.23 8.85
N ALA A 888 0.51 -46.13 9.78
CA ALA A 888 0.13 -44.88 10.44
C ALA A 888 -0.23 -43.70 9.50
N ASN A 889 -0.81 -43.98 8.33
CA ASN A 889 -1.31 -42.95 7.40
C ASN A 889 -2.77 -42.56 7.76
N GLY A 890 -3.15 -41.33 7.44
CA GLY A 890 -4.48 -40.74 7.72
C GLY A 890 -5.61 -41.27 6.85
N GLY A 891 -5.27 -42.04 5.82
CA GLY A 891 -6.13 -42.85 4.95
C GLY A 891 -5.60 -44.29 4.82
N ALA A 892 -5.98 -44.98 3.76
CA ALA A 892 -5.59 -46.36 3.53
C ALA A 892 -4.07 -46.53 3.38
N GLY A 893 -3.54 -47.68 3.83
CA GLY A 893 -2.14 -48.01 3.58
C GLY A 893 -1.84 -48.16 2.09
N VAL A 894 -2.67 -48.91 1.36
CA VAL A 894 -2.59 -49.02 -0.11
C VAL A 894 -4.01 -48.89 -0.68
N TRP A 895 -4.21 -47.99 -1.63
CA TRP A 895 -5.47 -47.75 -2.30
C TRP A 895 -5.36 -47.87 -3.82
N PHE A 896 -6.13 -48.80 -4.39
CA PHE A 896 -6.33 -48.93 -5.83
C PHE A 896 -7.59 -48.15 -6.22
N GLN A 897 -7.43 -47.03 -6.94
CA GLN A 897 -8.50 -46.09 -7.28
C GLN A 897 -8.85 -46.17 -8.78
N ALA A 898 -10.02 -46.73 -9.10
CA ALA A 898 -10.53 -46.74 -10.48
C ALA A 898 -11.05 -45.35 -10.92
N THR A 899 -10.75 -44.93 -12.15
CA THR A 899 -11.23 -43.66 -12.73
C THR A 899 -12.18 -43.90 -13.89
N GLY A 900 -13.45 -44.18 -13.59
CA GLY A 900 -14.48 -44.45 -14.59
C GLY A 900 -14.64 -45.94 -14.92
N SER A 901 -15.56 -46.27 -15.84
CA SER A 901 -16.13 -47.62 -15.94
C SER A 901 -15.20 -48.70 -16.51
N ASN A 902 -13.99 -48.37 -16.98
CA ASN A 902 -13.05 -49.33 -17.61
C ASN A 902 -11.56 -49.03 -17.31
N LEU A 903 -11.24 -48.19 -16.32
CA LEU A 903 -9.86 -47.87 -15.93
C LEU A 903 -9.59 -48.46 -14.55
N GLU A 904 -9.27 -49.75 -14.54
CA GLU A 904 -9.01 -50.54 -13.33
C GLU A 904 -7.50 -50.66 -13.08
N PRO A 905 -7.00 -50.20 -11.92
CA PRO A 905 -5.58 -50.27 -11.62
C PRO A 905 -5.21 -51.69 -11.18
N SER A 906 -3.93 -52.04 -11.30
CA SER A 906 -3.45 -53.39 -10.96
C SER A 906 -2.17 -53.38 -10.14
N GLY A 907 -1.85 -54.47 -9.45
CA GLY A 907 -0.58 -54.54 -8.76
C GLY A 907 -0.40 -55.79 -7.94
N THR A 908 0.82 -56.00 -7.47
CA THR A 908 1.18 -57.08 -6.57
C THR A 908 1.71 -56.50 -5.26
N VAL A 909 1.11 -56.88 -4.14
CA VAL A 909 1.59 -56.53 -2.80
C VAL A 909 2.06 -57.81 -2.13
N ASN A 910 3.36 -57.93 -1.88
CA ASN A 910 3.96 -59.19 -1.42
C ASN A 910 4.98 -58.96 -0.32
N ARG A 911 4.84 -59.67 0.82
CA ARG A 911 5.69 -59.50 2.01
C ARG A 911 5.70 -58.06 2.57
N CYS A 912 4.58 -57.34 2.46
CA CYS A 912 4.45 -55.99 2.98
C CYS A 912 3.67 -55.96 4.31
N ASN A 913 4.08 -55.10 5.24
CA ASN A 913 3.34 -54.87 6.47
C ASN A 913 2.43 -53.65 6.32
N LEU A 914 1.12 -53.82 6.50
CA LEU A 914 0.12 -52.75 6.40
C LEU A 914 -0.61 -52.61 7.74
N PHE A 915 -0.26 -51.64 8.59
CA PHE A 915 -0.86 -51.53 9.94
C PHE A 915 -0.97 -50.09 10.46
N GLY A 916 -1.92 -49.84 11.35
CA GLY A 916 -2.11 -48.51 11.97
C GLY A 916 -2.64 -47.41 11.04
N ASN A 917 -2.95 -47.72 9.77
CA ASN A 917 -3.53 -46.79 8.80
C ASN A 917 -5.03 -46.57 9.05
N ALA A 918 -5.56 -45.38 8.76
CA ALA A 918 -6.98 -45.08 8.87
C ALA A 918 -7.79 -45.66 7.69
N PRO A 919 -9.12 -45.88 7.83
CA PRO A 919 -9.95 -46.33 6.71
C PRO A 919 -10.14 -45.21 5.65
N ALA A 920 -10.12 -45.58 4.37
CA ALA A 920 -10.26 -44.65 3.23
C ALA A 920 -11.61 -43.92 3.27
N GLY A 921 -11.59 -42.59 3.46
CA GLY A 921 -12.77 -41.73 3.39
C GLY A 921 -13.56 -41.62 4.70
N GLY A 922 -12.99 -40.92 5.69
CA GLY A 922 -13.72 -40.44 6.87
C GLY A 922 -14.44 -41.53 7.69
N PRO A 923 -15.24 -41.13 8.70
CA PRO A 923 -15.96 -42.08 9.54
C PRO A 923 -17.11 -42.73 8.74
N GLY A 924 -16.83 -43.84 8.04
CA GLY A 924 -17.89 -44.64 7.40
C GLY A 924 -17.50 -45.61 6.29
N ALA A 925 -16.29 -45.56 5.72
CA ALA A 925 -15.91 -46.42 4.58
C ALA A 925 -14.67 -47.27 4.87
N ASN A 926 -14.86 -48.49 5.40
CA ASN A 926 -13.81 -49.50 5.32
C ASN A 926 -13.77 -50.00 3.87
N GLY A 927 -12.91 -49.48 3.00
CA GLY A 927 -12.96 -49.90 1.59
C GLY A 927 -11.61 -49.94 0.92
N MET A 928 -11.10 -51.15 0.65
CA MET A 928 -10.62 -51.40 -0.72
C MET A 928 -11.83 -51.13 -1.63
N GLY A 929 -11.91 -49.95 -2.21
CA GLY A 929 -12.85 -49.64 -3.27
C GLY A 929 -12.57 -50.56 -4.46
N SER A 930 -13.62 -51.15 -5.01
CA SER A 930 -13.67 -52.13 -6.11
C SER A 930 -12.42 -52.21 -7.01
N ALA A 931 -11.56 -53.20 -6.77
CA ALA A 931 -10.66 -53.84 -7.73
C ALA A 931 -10.06 -55.11 -7.08
N SER A 932 -9.67 -56.12 -7.86
CA SER A 932 -9.18 -57.41 -7.36
C SER A 932 -7.87 -57.28 -6.57
N ALA A 933 -7.94 -57.17 -5.24
CA ALA A 933 -6.76 -57.27 -4.39
C ALA A 933 -6.35 -58.73 -4.24
N ASN A 934 -5.20 -59.11 -4.82
CA ASN A 934 -4.65 -60.45 -4.69
C ASN A 934 -3.76 -60.49 -3.44
N THR A 935 -4.33 -60.80 -2.27
CA THR A 935 -3.56 -61.06 -1.05
C THR A 935 -3.06 -62.50 -1.06
N SER A 936 -1.76 -62.74 -1.22
CA SER A 936 -1.17 -64.09 -1.16
C SER A 936 -0.39 -64.30 0.14
N ALA A 937 -0.72 -65.37 0.88
CA ALA A 937 0.16 -65.93 1.92
C ALA A 937 1.02 -67.01 1.27
N ASN A 938 2.34 -66.93 1.42
CA ASN A 938 3.27 -68.00 1.00
C ASN A 938 4.20 -68.36 2.15
N ASP A 939 4.14 -69.62 2.59
CA ASP A 939 5.15 -70.19 3.48
C ASP A 939 6.33 -70.72 2.67
N VAL A 940 7.55 -70.41 3.10
CA VAL A 940 8.79 -70.86 2.42
C VAL A 940 9.59 -71.82 3.31
N LEU A 941 9.17 -72.06 4.56
CA LEU A 941 9.89 -72.95 5.49
C LEU A 941 8.96 -74.02 6.08
N ASN A 942 9.39 -75.27 6.00
CA ASN A 942 8.65 -76.46 6.47
C ASN A 942 8.75 -76.59 8.01
N ASP A 943 8.34 -75.56 8.77
CA ASP A 943 8.39 -75.52 10.24
C ASP A 943 7.06 -75.88 10.92
N GLY A 944 6.01 -76.16 10.13
CA GLY A 944 4.70 -76.57 10.63
C GLY A 944 3.83 -75.44 11.17
N ARG A 945 4.21 -74.17 10.98
CA ARG A 945 3.36 -73.02 11.28
C ARG A 945 2.33 -72.77 10.18
N VAL A 946 1.22 -72.17 10.57
CA VAL A 946 0.21 -71.65 9.63
C VAL A 946 0.58 -70.20 9.33
N THR A 947 0.97 -69.90 8.09
CA THR A 947 1.13 -68.54 7.60
C THR A 947 -0.24 -67.98 7.21
N GLU A 948 -0.64 -66.89 7.84
CA GLU A 948 -1.91 -66.20 7.55
C GLU A 948 -1.63 -65.01 6.61
N SER A 949 -2.46 -64.83 5.58
CA SER A 949 -2.49 -63.56 4.85
C SER A 949 -3.00 -62.48 5.79
N GLY A 950 -2.73 -61.19 5.49
CA GLY A 950 -3.40 -60.10 6.20
C GLY A 950 -4.94 -60.30 6.21
N THR A 951 -5.57 -59.97 7.34
CA THR A 951 -7.03 -60.09 7.49
C THR A 951 -7.73 -59.03 6.66
N TYR A 952 -8.50 -59.44 5.65
CA TYR A 952 -9.40 -58.55 4.92
C TYR A 952 -10.68 -58.33 5.73
N VAL A 953 -10.88 -57.12 6.27
CA VAL A 953 -12.10 -56.74 6.99
C VAL A 953 -13.01 -55.96 6.03
N ALA A 954 -14.03 -56.62 5.50
CA ALA A 954 -15.00 -56.00 4.59
C ALA A 954 -15.95 -55.04 5.33
N PRO A 955 -16.41 -53.94 4.70
CA PRO A 955 -17.40 -53.00 5.25
C PRO A 955 -18.82 -53.58 5.34
N GLY A 956 -19.07 -54.73 4.69
CA GLY A 956 -20.36 -55.40 4.61
C GLY A 956 -20.21 -56.92 4.42
N PRO A 957 -21.30 -57.66 4.19
CA PRO A 957 -21.24 -59.11 3.99
C PRO A 957 -20.37 -59.46 2.78
N ILE A 958 -19.40 -60.37 2.96
CA ILE A 958 -18.61 -60.90 1.84
C ILE A 958 -19.51 -61.84 1.03
N GLU A 959 -19.95 -61.41 -0.15
CA GLU A 959 -20.91 -62.17 -0.98
C GLU A 959 -20.24 -63.26 -1.84
N ARG A 960 -18.97 -63.06 -2.25
CA ARG A 960 -18.14 -64.04 -3.00
C ARG A 960 -16.66 -63.85 -2.70
N ALA A 961 -15.91 -64.94 -2.65
CA ALA A 961 -14.44 -64.95 -2.59
C ALA A 961 -13.89 -65.95 -3.61
N GLN A 962 -12.89 -65.54 -4.40
CA GLN A 962 -12.18 -66.44 -5.32
C GLN A 962 -10.85 -66.84 -4.69
N VAL A 963 -10.71 -68.13 -4.36
CA VAL A 963 -9.50 -68.68 -3.73
C VAL A 963 -8.77 -69.55 -4.74
N ARG A 964 -7.48 -69.29 -4.93
CA ARG A 964 -6.59 -70.16 -5.70
C ARG A 964 -5.57 -70.75 -4.76
N PHE A 965 -5.67 -72.06 -4.52
CA PHE A 965 -4.69 -72.84 -3.77
C PHE A 965 -3.85 -73.65 -4.77
N SER A 966 -2.53 -73.51 -4.73
CA SER A 966 -1.60 -74.29 -5.55
C SER A 966 -0.70 -75.13 -4.67
N GLU A 967 -0.74 -76.45 -4.82
CA GLU A 967 0.22 -77.36 -4.18
C GLU A 967 1.55 -77.33 -4.94
N GLY A 968 2.58 -76.78 -4.31
CA GLY A 968 3.94 -76.68 -4.87
C GLY A 968 4.82 -77.92 -4.68
N GLY A 969 4.31 -79.05 -4.15
CA GLY A 969 5.12 -80.22 -3.81
C GLY A 969 4.32 -81.50 -3.55
N PRO A 970 5.01 -82.65 -3.34
CA PRO A 970 4.39 -83.99 -3.27
C PRO A 970 3.69 -84.33 -1.93
N LEU A 971 3.70 -83.40 -0.96
CA LEU A 971 3.07 -83.56 0.34
C LEU A 971 1.68 -82.91 0.33
N ARG A 972 0.72 -83.51 1.05
CA ARG A 972 -0.64 -82.95 1.19
C ARG A 972 -0.59 -81.66 2.00
N ASN A 973 -0.76 -80.53 1.33
CA ASN A 973 -0.90 -79.23 1.97
C ASN A 973 -2.39 -78.88 2.06
N THR A 974 -2.81 -78.22 3.15
CA THR A 974 -4.19 -77.78 3.34
C THR A 974 -4.23 -76.28 3.51
N GLY A 975 -4.99 -75.58 2.65
CA GLY A 975 -5.31 -74.16 2.79
C GLY A 975 -6.82 -73.97 2.90
N GLY A 976 -7.25 -72.89 3.56
CA GLY A 976 -8.66 -72.57 3.73
C GLY A 976 -8.88 -71.11 4.08
N LEU A 977 -10.09 -70.63 3.85
CA LEU A 977 -10.53 -69.31 4.34
C LEU A 977 -10.81 -69.39 5.83
N ARG A 978 -10.21 -68.50 6.61
CA ARG A 978 -10.51 -68.31 8.02
C ARG A 978 -11.38 -67.06 8.17
N ARG A 979 -12.49 -67.17 8.93
CA ARG A 979 -13.37 -66.06 9.29
C ARG A 979 -12.88 -65.39 10.56
#